data_AF-A0A1H9AIK3-F1
#
_entry.id   AF-A0A1H9AIK3-F1
#
_cell.length_a   1.000
_cell.length_b   1.000
_cell.length_c   1.000
_cell.angle_alpha   90.00
_cell.angle_beta   90.00
_cell.angle_gamma   90.00
#
_symmetry.space_group_name_H-M   'P 1'
#
loop_
_entity.id
_entity.type
_entity.pdbx_description
1 polymer ?
#
loop_
_entity_poly.entity_id
_entity_poly.type
_entity_poly.pdbx_seq_one_letter_code
_entity_poly.pdbx_strand_id
1 'polypeptide(L)'
;MAVIKCKMCGGELKILPDSTICECEYCGSKQTIPNTDDEKRLKLYERANKLRFENEFDKAAGVYESIVSEYQDEAEAYWGLVLCKYGIEYVDDPKTGKKIPTCHRSSFDSVMDDGNFDLVMENSDTVARGIYREEAKQIEELRKGIVEVSSKEEPYDIFICYKETADDGQRTIDSVIAQDVYQELTDKGYRVFFSRITLEDKLGQEYEPYIFAALNSAKIMLAFGTCYDYYNAVWVKNEWSRFLQLMEAGQKKTLIPCFKDIDAYDMPKEFARLQAQDMGKVGAMQDLIRGIDKIFGRDKNDVIQDSSVDLHNFQNSTDEKVSSVGVGGPNSPSIDSLIKRAQGFVKDHEWKKAYEYSERILDIDPENGSAYLVELLCKFEETYIMFLPDKAFISSAYDKAYRYGDESTKEELARYKLEYQQRKAKRKEEIIERKKKEEEENLKKLEDIKSLMASANNVGNYQSVISQLKNMRGFGDSSKLIKECEEKIQELEKKNKEDEMIRILEERKAILESGYKYRVLGFVSSFVIACISFLFLYFYITSLNGICMAFFVVFLIIAISIVWAELETKKELGYVNNSLREYKTGYEEKQIDNKFSQTDKKKDYFLAVGIVFAAFVIMFIVKKIINPDITLWELIKSFFFH
;
A
#
# COMPACT_ATOMS: atom_id res chain seq x y z
N MET A 1 3.91 22.71 12.11
CA MET A 1 4.88 21.77 12.69
C MET A 1 4.79 20.50 11.88
N ALA A 2 5.93 19.94 11.43
CA ALA A 2 5.92 18.67 10.72
C ALA A 2 5.49 17.56 11.69
N VAL A 3 4.52 16.75 11.29
CA VAL A 3 3.98 15.65 12.08
C VAL A 3 4.73 14.37 11.70
N ILE A 4 5.29 13.67 12.68
CA ILE A 4 5.95 12.39 12.44
C ILE A 4 4.90 11.30 12.36
N LYS A 5 5.00 10.46 11.34
CA LYS A 5 4.11 9.33 11.11
C LYS A 5 4.80 8.03 11.51
N CYS A 6 4.03 7.11 12.06
CA CYS A 6 4.46 5.75 12.37
C CYS A 6 5.00 5.07 11.11
N LYS A 7 6.20 4.49 11.17
CA LYS A 7 6.81 3.76 10.06
C LYS A 7 6.10 2.43 9.75
N MET A 8 5.25 1.95 10.67
CA MET A 8 4.52 0.69 10.54
C MET A 8 3.08 0.85 10.01
N CYS A 9 2.37 1.92 10.42
CA CYS A 9 0.95 2.08 10.09
C CYS A 9 0.57 3.45 9.50
N GLY A 10 1.50 4.41 9.47
CA GLY A 10 1.26 5.75 8.95
C GLY A 10 0.49 6.70 9.89
N GLY A 11 0.04 6.23 11.05
CA GLY A 11 -0.64 7.05 12.07
C GLY A 11 0.29 8.11 12.69
N GLU A 12 -0.27 9.25 13.07
CA GLU A 12 0.49 10.36 13.67
C GLU A 12 1.07 9.99 15.05
N LEU A 13 2.33 10.34 15.30
CA LEU A 13 3.00 10.03 16.57
C LEU A 13 2.98 11.23 17.51
N LYS A 14 2.61 10.97 18.77
CA LYS A 14 2.80 11.91 19.88
C LYS A 14 4.16 11.67 20.50
N ILE A 15 5.10 12.52 20.14
CA ILE A 15 6.51 12.37 20.54
C ILE A 15 6.79 13.26 21.73
N LEU A 16 7.42 12.68 22.75
CA LEU A 16 7.97 13.45 23.87
C LEU A 16 9.28 14.11 23.42
N PRO A 17 9.57 15.34 23.87
CA PRO A 17 10.84 16.00 23.58
C PRO A 17 12.03 15.10 23.95
N ASP A 18 13.06 15.11 23.10
CA ASP A 18 14.30 14.34 23.26
C ASP A 18 14.14 12.80 23.30
N SER A 19 12.96 12.28 22.92
CA SER A 19 12.76 10.84 22.79
C SER A 19 13.29 10.34 21.44
N THR A 20 13.94 9.18 21.46
CA THR A 20 14.38 8.44 20.26
C THR A 20 13.46 7.25 19.95
N ILE A 21 12.46 7.02 20.81
CA ILE A 21 11.48 5.94 20.70
C ILE A 21 10.06 6.47 20.92
N CYS A 22 9.08 5.81 20.32
CA CYS A 22 7.67 6.13 20.50
C CYS A 22 6.81 4.87 20.41
N GLU A 23 5.74 4.80 21.19
CA GLU A 23 4.70 3.79 21.03
C GLU A 23 3.53 4.39 20.25
N CYS A 24 3.13 3.75 19.16
CA CYS A 24 2.06 4.24 18.32
C CYS A 24 0.69 4.00 18.98
N GLU A 25 -0.10 5.05 19.21
CA GLU A 25 -1.46 4.92 19.75
C GLU A 25 -2.43 4.16 18.83
N TYR A 26 -2.13 4.08 17.52
CA TYR A 26 -3.00 3.46 16.53
C TYR A 26 -2.77 1.96 16.38
N CYS A 27 -1.51 1.51 16.30
CA CYS A 27 -1.18 0.08 16.09
C CYS A 27 -0.45 -0.58 17.26
N GLY A 28 -0.16 0.17 18.34
CA GLY A 28 0.54 -0.35 19.53
C GLY A 28 2.01 -0.72 19.31
N SER A 29 2.57 -0.45 18.12
CA SER A 29 3.96 -0.76 17.83
C SER A 29 4.88 0.21 18.54
N LYS A 30 5.83 -0.33 19.31
CA LYS A 30 6.97 0.41 19.83
C LYS A 30 8.02 0.52 18.72
N GLN A 31 8.40 1.74 18.36
CA GLN A 31 9.30 2.01 17.24
C GLN A 31 10.32 3.09 17.59
N THR A 32 11.40 3.12 16.82
CA THR A 32 12.36 4.22 16.77
C THR A 32 11.81 5.38 15.94
N ILE A 33 12.26 6.59 16.25
CA ILE A 33 11.84 7.82 15.56
C ILE A 33 13.08 8.63 15.15
N PRO A 34 13.00 9.38 14.03
CA PRO A 34 14.08 10.26 13.62
C PRO A 34 14.19 11.46 14.56
N ASN A 35 15.34 12.13 14.55
CA ASN A 35 15.49 13.35 15.33
C ASN A 35 14.54 14.47 14.81
N THR A 36 13.94 15.22 15.75
CA THR A 36 12.86 16.17 15.49
C THR A 36 13.29 17.62 15.23
N ASP A 37 14.58 17.91 15.30
CA ASP A 37 15.10 19.30 15.35
C ASP A 37 15.06 20.06 14.01
N ASP A 38 14.87 19.36 12.89
CA ASP A 38 14.95 19.93 11.53
C ASP A 38 13.69 19.62 10.71
N GLU A 39 12.94 20.66 10.35
CA GLU A 39 11.71 20.54 9.55
C GLU A 39 11.96 19.98 8.14
N LYS A 40 13.11 20.26 7.53
CA LYS A 40 13.49 19.73 6.21
C LYS A 40 13.64 18.22 6.29
N ARG A 41 14.35 17.73 7.30
CA ARG A 41 14.54 16.30 7.55
C ARG A 41 13.20 15.59 7.73
N LEU A 42 12.29 16.17 8.53
CA LEU A 42 10.97 15.58 8.77
C LEU A 42 10.12 15.48 7.49
N LYS A 43 10.20 16.46 6.58
CA LYS A 43 9.55 16.39 5.26
C LYS A 43 10.13 15.29 4.37
N LEU A 44 11.45 15.04 4.44
CA LEU A 44 12.08 13.94 3.72
C LEU A 44 11.59 12.58 4.24
N TYR A 45 11.48 12.42 5.56
CA TYR A 45 10.91 11.20 6.16
C TYR A 45 9.44 10.98 5.77
N GLU A 46 8.62 12.02 5.77
CA GLU A 46 7.23 11.88 5.33
C GLU A 46 7.15 11.37 3.88
N ARG A 47 7.99 11.92 3.00
CA ARG A 47 8.09 11.47 1.61
C ARG A 47 8.60 10.03 1.50
N ALA A 48 9.66 9.68 2.23
CA ALA A 48 10.24 8.33 2.20
C ALA A 48 9.25 7.28 2.71
N ASN A 49 8.58 7.56 3.83
CA ASN A 49 7.57 6.67 4.40
C ASN A 49 6.38 6.49 3.45
N LYS A 50 5.90 7.57 2.80
CA LYS A 50 4.84 7.45 1.78
C LYS A 50 5.25 6.49 0.65
N LEU A 51 6.44 6.67 0.09
CA LEU A 51 6.95 5.81 -0.98
C LEU A 51 7.06 4.35 -0.53
N ARG A 52 7.44 4.11 0.73
CA ARG A 52 7.47 2.75 1.29
C ARG A 52 6.10 2.13 1.45
N PHE A 53 5.10 2.88 1.90
CA PHE A 53 3.71 2.38 1.96
C PHE A 53 3.13 2.10 0.57
N GLU A 54 3.67 2.74 -0.46
CA GLU A 54 3.36 2.47 -1.86
C GLU A 54 4.26 1.36 -2.46
N ASN A 55 5.09 0.71 -1.65
CA ASN A 55 6.07 -0.32 -2.04
C ASN A 55 7.10 0.15 -3.09
N GLU A 56 7.29 1.47 -3.23
CA GLU A 56 8.26 2.12 -4.11
C GLU A 56 9.66 2.21 -3.47
N PHE A 57 10.21 1.06 -3.07
CA PHE A 57 11.42 0.97 -2.24
C PHE A 57 12.66 1.63 -2.86
N ASP A 58 12.85 1.58 -4.19
CA ASP A 58 14.01 2.24 -4.84
C ASP A 58 13.92 3.76 -4.74
N LYS A 59 12.72 4.33 -4.93
CA LYS A 59 12.51 5.77 -4.77
C LYS A 59 12.66 6.18 -3.31
N ALA A 60 12.15 5.35 -2.39
CA ALA A 60 12.30 5.58 -0.95
C ALA A 60 13.78 5.54 -0.52
N ALA A 61 14.54 4.56 -1.01
CA ALA A 61 15.99 4.46 -0.78
C ALA A 61 16.72 5.74 -1.23
N GLY A 62 16.43 6.26 -2.43
CA GLY A 62 17.03 7.53 -2.88
C GLY A 62 16.70 8.74 -1.99
N VAL A 63 15.53 8.76 -1.34
CA VAL A 63 15.20 9.78 -0.34
C VAL A 63 16.00 9.58 0.95
N TYR A 64 16.12 8.34 1.45
CA TYR A 64 16.96 8.06 2.63
C TYR A 64 18.46 8.31 2.36
N GLU A 65 18.96 7.99 1.18
CA GLU A 65 20.33 8.33 0.72
C GLU A 65 20.56 9.84 0.77
N SER A 66 19.56 10.63 0.37
CA SER A 66 19.61 12.09 0.48
C SER A 66 19.65 12.56 1.94
N ILE A 67 18.94 11.87 2.85
CA ILE A 67 18.99 12.17 4.28
C ILE A 67 20.38 11.85 4.85
N VAL A 68 20.92 10.65 4.66
CA VAL A 68 22.23 10.27 5.23
C VAL A 68 23.39 11.07 4.62
N SER A 69 23.23 11.58 3.39
CA SER A 69 24.22 12.47 2.77
C SER A 69 24.33 13.82 3.48
N GLU A 70 23.24 14.30 4.09
CA GLU A 70 23.18 15.58 4.79
C GLU A 70 23.28 15.42 6.32
N TYR A 71 22.78 14.30 6.87
CA TYR A 71 22.70 13.98 8.28
C TYR A 71 23.31 12.59 8.53
N GLN A 72 24.64 12.53 8.62
CA GLN A 72 25.40 11.27 8.69
C GLN A 72 25.24 10.51 10.02
N ASP A 73 24.71 11.16 11.06
CA ASP A 73 24.43 10.58 12.37
C ASP A 73 22.97 10.11 12.52
N GLU A 74 22.18 10.16 11.44
CA GLU A 74 20.77 9.82 11.48
C GLU A 74 20.52 8.31 11.34
N ALA A 75 20.49 7.60 12.47
CA ALA A 75 20.28 6.15 12.53
C ALA A 75 18.98 5.68 11.84
N GLU A 76 17.87 6.43 11.96
CA GLU A 76 16.60 6.00 11.38
C GLU A 76 16.64 6.04 9.83
N ALA A 77 17.50 6.87 9.23
CA ALA A 77 17.65 6.92 7.78
C ALA A 77 18.42 5.70 7.25
N TYR A 78 19.50 5.29 7.93
CA TYR A 78 20.19 4.04 7.63
C TYR A 78 19.26 2.82 7.82
N TRP A 79 18.42 2.84 8.85
CA TRP A 79 17.40 1.80 9.03
C TRP A 79 16.38 1.80 7.89
N GLY A 80 15.96 2.98 7.43
CA GLY A 80 15.16 3.14 6.22
C GLY A 80 15.79 2.48 4.99
N LEU A 81 17.12 2.63 4.79
CA LEU A 81 17.85 1.97 3.71
C LEU A 81 17.85 0.45 3.83
N VAL A 82 18.10 -0.09 5.03
CA VAL A 82 18.03 -1.54 5.30
C VAL A 82 16.63 -2.05 4.92
N LEU A 83 15.59 -1.40 5.42
CA LEU A 83 14.22 -1.82 5.17
C LEU A 83 13.84 -1.72 3.68
N CYS A 84 14.33 -0.72 2.93
CA CYS A 84 14.13 -0.62 1.49
C CYS A 84 14.88 -1.72 0.72
N LYS A 85 16.11 -2.04 1.13
CA LYS A 85 16.93 -3.09 0.51
C LYS A 85 16.25 -4.45 0.58
N TYR A 86 15.71 -4.80 1.76
CA TYR A 86 14.95 -6.05 1.97
C TYR A 86 13.47 -5.92 1.62
N GLY A 87 13.01 -4.78 1.10
CA GLY A 87 11.63 -4.57 0.66
C GLY A 87 10.60 -4.85 1.77
N ILE A 88 10.83 -4.30 2.97
CA ILE A 88 10.03 -4.59 4.15
C ILE A 88 8.78 -3.72 4.19
N GLU A 89 7.64 -4.40 4.17
CA GLU A 89 6.31 -3.85 4.43
C GLU A 89 5.81 -4.36 5.78
N TYR A 90 5.08 -3.52 6.51
CA TYR A 90 4.47 -3.91 7.79
C TYR A 90 2.96 -4.09 7.62
N VAL A 91 2.51 -5.34 7.65
CA VAL A 91 1.11 -5.72 7.47
C VAL A 91 0.47 -6.07 8.80
N ASP A 92 -0.86 -6.02 8.86
CA ASP A 92 -1.60 -6.45 10.05
C ASP A 92 -1.62 -7.98 10.12
N ASP A 93 -1.16 -8.52 11.24
CA ASP A 93 -1.36 -9.94 11.56
C ASP A 93 -2.86 -10.19 11.84
N PRO A 94 -3.55 -11.02 11.05
CA PRO A 94 -4.97 -11.31 11.26
C PRO A 94 -5.29 -11.89 12.64
N LYS A 95 -4.31 -12.53 13.29
CA LYS A 95 -4.50 -13.18 14.60
C LYS A 95 -4.29 -12.22 15.76
N THR A 96 -3.21 -11.44 15.73
CA THR A 96 -2.83 -10.57 16.87
C THR A 96 -3.20 -9.11 16.67
N GLY A 97 -3.54 -8.69 15.45
CA GLY A 97 -3.76 -7.29 15.07
C GLY A 97 -2.49 -6.43 15.12
N LYS A 98 -1.33 -7.04 15.42
CA LYS A 98 -0.05 -6.34 15.47
C LYS A 98 0.56 -6.21 14.08
N LYS A 99 1.35 -5.16 13.88
CA LYS A 99 2.17 -5.01 12.69
C LYS A 99 3.30 -6.02 12.69
N ILE A 100 3.39 -6.82 11.64
CA ILE A 100 4.45 -7.80 11.39
C ILE A 100 5.15 -7.49 10.06
N PRO A 101 6.47 -7.72 9.95
CA PRO A 101 7.18 -7.50 8.70
C PRO A 101 6.87 -8.60 7.67
N THR A 102 6.71 -8.20 6.42
CA THR A 102 6.75 -9.06 5.22
C THR A 102 7.85 -8.57 4.29
N CYS A 103 8.36 -9.46 3.44
CA CYS A 103 9.51 -9.19 2.58
C CYS A 103 9.10 -9.31 1.11
N HIS A 104 9.47 -8.30 0.32
CA HIS A 104 9.26 -8.26 -1.13
C HIS A 104 10.56 -8.32 -1.95
N ARG A 105 11.71 -8.32 -1.25
CA ARG A 105 13.05 -8.28 -1.83
C ARG A 105 14.00 -9.19 -1.05
N SER A 106 13.70 -10.48 -1.03
CA SER A 106 14.55 -11.44 -0.33
C SER A 106 15.95 -11.53 -0.93
N SER A 107 16.94 -11.81 -0.07
CA SER A 107 18.35 -12.05 -0.40
C SER A 107 18.91 -13.23 0.40
N PHE A 108 19.99 -13.83 -0.10
CA PHE A 108 20.79 -14.78 0.67
C PHE A 108 21.61 -14.09 1.78
N ASP A 109 21.89 -12.80 1.62
CA ASP A 109 22.66 -12.00 2.58
C ASP A 109 21.87 -11.78 3.88
N SER A 110 22.55 -11.91 5.00
CA SER A 110 21.99 -11.67 6.33
C SER A 110 21.75 -10.19 6.57
N VAL A 111 20.61 -9.85 7.18
CA VAL A 111 20.31 -8.45 7.59
C VAL A 111 21.30 -7.98 8.65
N MET A 112 21.80 -8.90 9.47
CA MET A 112 22.76 -8.61 10.55
C MET A 112 24.16 -8.25 10.03
N ASP A 113 24.48 -8.61 8.78
CA ASP A 113 25.77 -8.35 8.14
C ASP A 113 25.69 -7.14 7.19
N ASP A 114 24.58 -6.38 7.22
CA ASP A 114 24.39 -5.22 6.36
C ASP A 114 25.16 -4.00 6.89
N GLY A 115 25.98 -3.39 6.05
CA GLY A 115 26.77 -2.21 6.45
C GLY A 115 25.92 -1.01 6.88
N ASN A 116 24.69 -0.85 6.37
CA ASN A 116 23.78 0.19 6.89
C ASN A 116 23.26 -0.19 8.28
N PHE A 117 23.07 -1.48 8.58
CA PHE A 117 22.68 -1.91 9.93
C PHE A 117 23.79 -1.66 10.95
N ASP A 118 25.06 -1.82 10.56
CA ASP A 118 26.20 -1.43 11.39
C ASP A 118 26.15 0.08 11.71
N LEU A 119 25.89 0.93 10.71
CA LEU A 119 25.72 2.37 10.90
C LEU A 119 24.52 2.73 11.79
N VAL A 120 23.43 1.95 11.74
CA VAL A 120 22.31 2.10 12.69
C VAL A 120 22.80 1.84 14.12
N MET A 121 23.60 0.79 14.35
CA MET A 121 24.11 0.46 15.68
C MET A 121 25.10 1.49 16.21
N GLU A 122 25.93 2.07 15.35
CA GLU A 122 26.90 3.11 15.71
C GLU A 122 26.24 4.44 16.10
N ASN A 123 25.17 4.82 15.39
CA ASN A 123 24.53 6.13 15.53
C ASN A 123 23.30 6.15 16.45
N SER A 124 23.00 5.05 17.14
CA SER A 124 21.82 4.96 18.04
C SER A 124 22.18 4.87 19.52
N ASP A 125 21.31 5.39 20.39
CA ASP A 125 21.42 5.20 21.83
C ASP A 125 21.13 3.74 22.26
N THR A 126 21.38 3.44 23.53
CA THR A 126 21.23 2.08 24.07
C THR A 126 19.81 1.54 24.01
N VAL A 127 18.79 2.38 24.10
CA VAL A 127 17.38 2.00 24.09
C VAL A 127 16.93 1.73 22.66
N ALA A 128 17.24 2.63 21.73
CA ALA A 128 16.95 2.49 20.30
C ALA A 128 17.65 1.26 19.69
N ARG A 129 18.92 0.99 20.06
CA ARG A 129 19.63 -0.25 19.66
C ARG A 129 18.88 -1.52 19.99
N GLY A 130 18.22 -1.56 21.14
CA GLY A 130 17.41 -2.71 21.55
C GLY A 130 16.26 -2.99 20.58
N ILE A 131 15.58 -1.92 20.13
CA ILE A 131 14.46 -2.03 19.19
C ILE A 131 14.97 -2.42 17.80
N TYR A 132 16.00 -1.74 17.28
CA TYR A 132 16.56 -2.06 15.96
C TYR A 132 17.05 -3.50 15.86
N ARG A 133 17.72 -4.03 16.89
CA ARG A 133 18.15 -5.43 16.91
C ARG A 133 16.99 -6.41 16.89
N GLU A 134 15.92 -6.10 17.61
CA GLU A 134 14.72 -6.95 17.63
C GLU A 134 14.01 -6.92 16.26
N GLU A 135 13.85 -5.74 15.66
CA GLU A 135 13.30 -5.62 14.30
C GLU A 135 14.18 -6.36 13.27
N ALA A 136 15.51 -6.18 13.32
CA ALA A 136 16.44 -6.88 12.43
C ALA A 136 16.41 -8.40 12.62
N LYS A 137 16.24 -8.88 13.87
CA LYS A 137 16.09 -10.30 14.16
C LYS A 137 14.83 -10.88 13.56
N GLN A 138 13.71 -10.17 13.63
CA GLN A 138 12.45 -10.61 13.01
C GLN A 138 12.58 -10.70 11.49
N ILE A 139 13.24 -9.72 10.87
CA ILE A 139 13.48 -9.72 9.41
C ILE A 139 14.44 -10.87 9.03
N GLU A 140 15.48 -11.13 9.83
CA GLU A 140 16.42 -12.23 9.59
C GLU A 140 15.76 -13.61 9.75
N GLU A 141 14.86 -13.79 10.71
CA GLU A 141 14.06 -15.01 10.85
C GLU A 141 13.12 -15.22 9.66
N LEU A 142 12.45 -14.16 9.20
CA LEU A 142 11.62 -14.18 7.99
C LEU A 142 12.45 -14.58 6.76
N ARG A 143 13.61 -13.95 6.55
CA ARG A 143 14.53 -14.24 5.45
C ARG A 143 14.98 -15.70 5.46
N LYS A 144 15.36 -16.24 6.62
CA LYS A 144 15.72 -17.66 6.78
C LYS A 144 14.58 -18.59 6.37
N GLY A 145 13.35 -18.28 6.78
CA GLY A 145 12.16 -19.05 6.37
C GLY A 145 11.95 -19.03 4.85
N ILE A 146 12.13 -17.87 4.22
CA ILE A 146 12.05 -17.71 2.76
C ILE A 146 13.10 -18.57 2.06
N VAL A 147 14.37 -18.49 2.50
CA VAL A 147 15.46 -19.30 1.93
C VAL A 147 15.20 -20.79 2.13
N GLU A 148 14.69 -21.21 3.29
CA GLU A 148 14.38 -22.62 3.56
C GLU A 148 13.32 -23.16 2.60
N VAL A 149 12.21 -22.44 2.42
CA VAL A 149 11.14 -22.85 1.48
C VAL A 149 11.66 -22.83 0.05
N SER A 150 12.37 -21.76 -0.34
CA SER A 150 12.97 -21.63 -1.68
C SER A 150 13.95 -22.76 -2.00
N SER A 151 14.68 -23.29 -1.01
CA SER A 151 15.64 -24.38 -1.22
C SER A 151 14.99 -25.73 -1.53
N LYS A 152 13.69 -25.87 -1.20
CA LYS A 152 12.90 -27.09 -1.46
C LYS A 152 12.23 -27.06 -2.83
N GLU A 153 12.16 -25.90 -3.47
CA GLU A 153 11.65 -25.75 -4.82
C GLU A 153 12.65 -26.33 -5.82
N GLU A 154 12.15 -27.05 -6.82
CA GLU A 154 12.99 -27.38 -7.96
C GLU A 154 13.42 -26.08 -8.67
N PRO A 155 14.52 -26.08 -9.46
CA PRO A 155 14.92 -24.93 -10.24
C PRO A 155 13.91 -24.62 -11.36
N TYR A 156 13.64 -23.33 -11.60
CA TYR A 156 12.89 -22.87 -12.76
C TYR A 156 13.85 -22.60 -13.92
N ASP A 157 13.40 -22.84 -15.14
CA ASP A 157 14.14 -22.49 -16.35
C ASP A 157 13.88 -21.03 -16.73
N ILE A 158 12.61 -20.63 -16.67
CA ILE A 158 12.10 -19.37 -17.21
C ILE A 158 11.21 -18.69 -16.18
N PHE A 159 11.37 -17.38 -16.02
CA PHE A 159 10.51 -16.51 -15.22
C PHE A 159 9.68 -15.63 -16.15
N ILE A 160 8.35 -15.60 -16.00
CA ILE A 160 7.47 -14.69 -16.73
C ILE A 160 7.08 -13.53 -15.81
N CYS A 161 7.53 -12.33 -16.16
CA CYS A 161 7.26 -11.07 -15.46
C CYS A 161 6.26 -10.25 -16.28
N TYR A 162 5.15 -9.82 -15.67
CA TYR A 162 4.06 -9.14 -16.38
C TYR A 162 3.07 -8.48 -15.40
N LYS A 163 2.28 -7.51 -15.86
CA LYS A 163 1.18 -6.96 -15.06
C LYS A 163 -0.06 -7.85 -15.18
N GLU A 164 -0.59 -8.36 -14.07
CA GLU A 164 -1.75 -9.28 -14.11
C GLU A 164 -3.10 -8.59 -14.40
N THR A 165 -3.40 -7.51 -13.68
CA THR A 165 -4.66 -6.75 -13.79
C THR A 165 -4.44 -5.30 -14.18
N ALA A 166 -5.34 -4.74 -14.99
CA ALA A 166 -5.42 -3.31 -15.27
C ALA A 166 -6.16 -2.56 -14.15
N ASP A 167 -6.20 -1.23 -14.22
CA ASP A 167 -6.84 -0.36 -13.21
C ASP A 167 -8.35 -0.58 -13.08
N ASP A 168 -8.99 -1.11 -14.12
CA ASP A 168 -10.41 -1.50 -14.13
C ASP A 168 -10.65 -2.91 -13.55
N GLY A 169 -9.59 -3.57 -13.05
CA GLY A 169 -9.63 -4.93 -12.49
C GLY A 169 -9.66 -6.04 -13.54
N GLN A 170 -9.73 -5.74 -14.84
CA GLN A 170 -9.68 -6.75 -15.89
C GLN A 170 -8.26 -7.26 -16.13
N ARG A 171 -8.14 -8.41 -16.78
CA ARG A 171 -6.83 -8.91 -17.23
C ARG A 171 -6.21 -7.94 -18.23
N THR A 172 -4.92 -7.71 -18.09
CA THR A 172 -4.13 -6.99 -19.09
C THR A 172 -3.92 -7.83 -20.36
N ILE A 173 -3.52 -7.17 -21.44
CA ILE A 173 -3.04 -7.83 -22.65
C ILE A 173 -1.73 -8.60 -22.34
N ASP A 174 -0.86 -8.05 -21.48
CA ASP A 174 0.36 -8.73 -21.01
C ASP A 174 0.04 -10.11 -20.44
N SER A 175 -0.94 -10.19 -19.54
CA SER A 175 -1.38 -11.45 -18.91
C SER A 175 -1.84 -12.46 -19.95
N VAL A 176 -2.57 -12.01 -20.99
CA VAL A 176 -3.07 -12.88 -22.05
C VAL A 176 -1.93 -13.44 -22.89
N ILE A 177 -1.02 -12.60 -23.36
CA ILE A 177 0.13 -13.04 -24.17
C ILE A 177 1.04 -13.95 -23.33
N ALA A 178 1.32 -13.58 -22.09
CA ALA A 178 2.12 -14.35 -21.15
C ALA A 178 1.55 -15.76 -20.92
N GLN A 179 0.22 -15.91 -20.85
CA GLN A 179 -0.45 -17.20 -20.72
C GLN A 179 -0.24 -18.09 -21.93
N ASP A 180 -0.34 -17.53 -23.14
CA ASP A 180 -0.13 -18.28 -24.38
C ASP A 180 1.33 -18.76 -24.48
N VAL A 181 2.28 -17.88 -24.12
CA VAL A 181 3.72 -18.21 -24.09
C VAL A 181 4.04 -19.25 -23.02
N TYR A 182 3.44 -19.12 -21.84
CA TYR A 182 3.56 -20.09 -20.76
C TYR A 182 3.17 -21.50 -21.24
N GLN A 183 2.01 -21.63 -21.89
CA GLN A 183 1.52 -22.93 -22.36
C GLN A 183 2.51 -23.56 -23.36
N GLU A 184 2.96 -22.80 -24.36
CA GLU A 184 3.90 -23.29 -25.38
C GLU A 184 5.24 -23.73 -24.77
N LEU A 185 5.74 -22.97 -23.79
CA LEU A 185 6.98 -23.32 -23.09
C LEU A 185 6.81 -24.58 -22.22
N THR A 186 5.70 -24.70 -21.50
CA THR A 186 5.42 -25.90 -20.69
C THR A 186 5.18 -27.13 -21.56
N ASP A 187 4.53 -26.99 -22.72
CA ASP A 187 4.32 -28.08 -23.68
C ASP A 187 5.66 -28.59 -24.24
N LYS A 188 6.67 -27.71 -24.33
CA LYS A 188 8.07 -28.03 -24.65
C LYS A 188 8.90 -28.56 -23.46
N GLY A 189 8.27 -28.77 -22.31
CA GLY A 189 8.92 -29.30 -21.11
C GLY A 189 9.88 -28.33 -20.43
N TYR A 190 9.67 -27.02 -20.55
CA TYR A 190 10.33 -26.05 -19.68
C TYR A 190 9.59 -25.91 -18.35
N ARG A 191 10.35 -25.77 -17.26
CA ARG A 191 9.78 -25.41 -15.97
C ARG A 191 9.67 -23.89 -15.87
N VAL A 192 8.46 -23.38 -16.01
CA VAL A 192 8.20 -21.94 -16.10
C VAL A 192 7.54 -21.43 -14.83
N PHE A 193 8.11 -20.39 -14.23
CA PHE A 193 7.44 -19.63 -13.18
C PHE A 193 6.49 -18.63 -13.84
N PHE A 194 5.21 -18.76 -13.54
CA PHE A 194 4.17 -17.85 -14.00
C PHE A 194 3.23 -17.59 -12.83
N SER A 195 3.31 -16.37 -12.28
CA SER A 195 2.74 -16.03 -10.96
C SER A 195 1.27 -16.43 -10.82
N ARG A 196 0.45 -16.24 -11.85
CA ARG A 196 -0.96 -16.68 -11.87
C ARG A 196 -1.15 -18.17 -11.56
N ILE A 197 -0.30 -19.04 -12.08
CA ILE A 197 -0.44 -20.49 -11.96
C ILE A 197 0.39 -21.00 -10.78
N THR A 198 1.64 -20.56 -10.67
CA THR A 198 2.56 -21.03 -9.63
C THR A 198 2.14 -20.61 -8.22
N LEU A 199 1.44 -19.48 -8.08
CA LEU A 199 1.02 -18.93 -6.79
C LEU A 199 -0.49 -19.10 -6.51
N GLU A 200 -1.23 -19.79 -7.39
CA GLU A 200 -2.71 -19.88 -7.33
C GLU A 200 -3.22 -20.44 -5.99
N ASP A 201 -2.50 -21.38 -5.40
CA ASP A 201 -2.83 -22.05 -4.15
C ASP A 201 -2.14 -21.46 -2.92
N LYS A 202 -1.44 -20.32 -3.06
CA LYS A 202 -0.66 -19.69 -1.99
C LYS A 202 -1.40 -18.48 -1.41
N LEU A 203 -1.12 -18.18 -0.14
CA LEU A 203 -1.54 -16.92 0.45
C LEU A 203 -0.57 -15.82 0.03
N GLY A 204 -1.04 -14.57 -0.11
CA GLY A 204 -0.19 -13.45 -0.58
C GLY A 204 1.09 -13.23 0.22
N GLN A 205 1.08 -13.51 1.53
CA GLN A 205 2.26 -13.44 2.40
C GLN A 205 3.28 -14.55 2.13
N GLU A 206 2.88 -15.63 1.47
CA GLU A 206 3.69 -16.81 1.14
C GLU A 206 4.25 -16.76 -0.29
N TYR A 207 3.99 -15.70 -1.05
CA TYR A 207 4.43 -15.59 -2.44
C TYR A 207 5.95 -15.45 -2.60
N GLU A 208 6.58 -14.61 -1.78
CA GLU A 208 8.01 -14.26 -1.95
C GLU A 208 8.96 -15.47 -1.96
N PRO A 209 8.81 -16.53 -1.13
CA PRO A 209 9.64 -17.73 -1.25
C PRO A 209 9.70 -18.33 -2.66
N TYR A 210 8.57 -18.40 -3.35
CA TYR A 210 8.48 -18.99 -4.69
C TYR A 210 9.01 -18.01 -5.76
N ILE A 211 8.71 -16.73 -5.61
CA ILE A 211 9.25 -15.66 -6.47
C ILE A 211 10.78 -15.63 -6.35
N PHE A 212 11.30 -15.68 -5.13
CA PHE A 212 12.73 -15.70 -4.85
C PHE A 212 13.41 -16.95 -5.43
N ALA A 213 12.80 -18.13 -5.27
CA ALA A 213 13.29 -19.36 -5.89
C ALA A 213 13.38 -19.23 -7.41
N ALA A 214 12.33 -18.70 -8.04
CA ALA A 214 12.25 -18.54 -9.48
C ALA A 214 13.24 -17.48 -10.01
N LEU A 215 13.34 -16.31 -9.39
CA LEU A 215 14.30 -15.26 -9.80
C LEU A 215 15.75 -15.77 -9.76
N ASN A 216 16.11 -16.54 -8.72
CA ASN A 216 17.47 -17.04 -8.56
C ASN A 216 17.78 -18.24 -9.47
N SER A 217 16.83 -19.14 -9.70
CA SER A 217 17.05 -20.33 -10.54
C SER A 217 16.88 -20.07 -12.05
N ALA A 218 15.90 -19.24 -12.44
CA ALA A 218 15.59 -19.01 -13.85
C ALA A 218 16.78 -18.45 -14.62
N LYS A 219 17.04 -19.05 -15.78
CA LYS A 219 18.07 -18.61 -16.72
C LYS A 219 17.55 -17.47 -17.59
N ILE A 220 16.27 -17.49 -17.95
CA ILE A 220 15.63 -16.48 -18.79
C ILE A 220 14.50 -15.81 -18.02
N MET A 221 14.42 -14.48 -18.10
CA MET A 221 13.21 -13.72 -17.75
C MET A 221 12.56 -13.19 -19.03
N LEU A 222 11.26 -13.43 -19.16
CA LEU A 222 10.42 -12.81 -20.18
C LEU A 222 9.63 -11.69 -19.52
N ALA A 223 9.94 -10.44 -19.85
CA ALA A 223 9.26 -9.28 -19.29
C ALA A 223 8.23 -8.75 -20.29
N PHE A 224 6.94 -9.00 -20.05
CA PHE A 224 5.85 -8.57 -20.91
C PHE A 224 5.37 -7.17 -20.55
N GLY A 225 5.14 -6.34 -21.57
CA GLY A 225 4.52 -5.03 -21.38
C GLY A 225 3.95 -4.44 -22.67
N THR A 226 2.70 -4.01 -22.60
CA THR A 226 1.97 -3.32 -23.67
C THR A 226 1.78 -1.82 -23.42
N CYS A 227 2.38 -1.27 -22.37
CA CYS A 227 2.47 0.18 -22.13
C CYS A 227 3.58 0.49 -21.11
N TYR A 228 3.95 1.78 -21.02
CA TYR A 228 4.91 2.28 -20.04
C TYR A 228 4.52 1.94 -18.60
N ASP A 229 3.25 2.13 -18.25
CA ASP A 229 2.76 1.95 -16.88
C ASP A 229 2.85 0.49 -16.42
N TYR A 230 2.69 -0.48 -17.32
CA TYR A 230 2.76 -1.90 -16.95
C TYR A 230 4.18 -2.36 -16.66
N TYR A 231 5.18 -1.92 -17.44
CA TYR A 231 6.59 -2.18 -17.12
C TYR A 231 7.03 -1.49 -15.83
N ASN A 232 6.42 -0.36 -15.50
CA ASN A 232 6.76 0.43 -14.31
C ASN A 232 5.83 0.16 -13.11
N ALA A 233 4.89 -0.77 -13.23
CA ALA A 233 4.07 -1.21 -12.12
C ALA A 233 4.98 -1.76 -11.00
N VAL A 234 4.68 -1.41 -9.75
CA VAL A 234 5.57 -1.63 -8.59
C VAL A 234 6.16 -3.04 -8.54
N TRP A 235 5.30 -4.05 -8.68
CA TRP A 235 5.70 -5.46 -8.67
C TRP A 235 6.53 -5.88 -9.89
N VAL A 236 6.08 -5.52 -11.09
CA VAL A 236 6.76 -5.84 -12.36
C VAL A 236 8.16 -5.25 -12.36
N LYS A 237 8.27 -3.98 -11.97
CA LYS A 237 9.53 -3.26 -11.83
C LYS A 237 10.47 -3.91 -10.82
N ASN A 238 9.95 -4.33 -9.68
CA ASN A 238 10.72 -5.03 -8.66
C ASN A 238 11.30 -6.35 -9.18
N GLU A 239 10.55 -7.12 -9.95
CA GLU A 239 11.01 -8.40 -10.49
C GLU A 239 12.12 -8.21 -11.53
N TRP A 240 11.89 -7.38 -12.56
CA TRP A 240 12.88 -7.20 -13.61
C TRP A 240 14.14 -6.47 -13.14
N SER A 241 14.02 -5.52 -12.21
CA SER A 241 15.19 -4.80 -11.70
C SER A 241 16.11 -5.71 -10.88
N ARG A 242 15.53 -6.57 -10.04
CA ARG A 242 16.27 -7.62 -9.31
C ARG A 242 16.95 -8.60 -10.27
N PHE A 243 16.27 -9.00 -11.34
CA PHE A 243 16.84 -9.91 -12.33
C PHE A 243 18.03 -9.26 -13.08
N LEU A 244 17.94 -7.98 -13.42
CA LEU A 244 19.06 -7.22 -13.98
C LEU A 244 20.23 -7.10 -13.01
N GLN A 245 20.00 -6.86 -11.72
CA GLN A 245 21.06 -6.83 -10.71
C GLN A 245 21.80 -8.18 -10.62
N LEU A 246 21.08 -9.30 -10.72
CA LEU A 246 21.71 -10.64 -10.78
C LEU A 246 22.57 -10.81 -12.04
N MET A 247 22.13 -10.26 -13.19
CA MET A 247 22.92 -10.23 -14.42
C MET A 247 24.17 -9.36 -14.28
N GLU A 248 24.06 -8.18 -13.68
CA GLU A 248 25.18 -7.26 -13.41
C GLU A 248 26.19 -7.86 -12.43
N ALA A 249 25.73 -8.67 -11.47
CA ALA A 249 26.57 -9.47 -10.58
C ALA A 249 27.27 -10.65 -11.28
N GLY A 250 27.11 -10.79 -12.61
CA GLY A 250 27.82 -11.76 -13.44
C GLY A 250 27.13 -13.12 -13.55
N GLN A 251 25.89 -13.27 -13.09
CA GLN A 251 25.15 -14.51 -13.27
C GLN A 251 24.76 -14.71 -14.75
N LYS A 252 24.82 -15.97 -15.22
CA LYS A 252 24.49 -16.33 -16.61
C LYS A 252 22.98 -16.32 -16.85
N LYS A 253 22.39 -15.14 -16.86
CA LYS A 253 20.96 -14.88 -17.03
C LYS A 253 20.69 -14.04 -18.27
N THR A 254 19.48 -14.09 -18.80
CA THR A 254 19.07 -13.31 -19.98
C THR A 254 17.66 -12.77 -19.77
N LEU A 255 17.52 -11.45 -19.82
CA LEU A 255 16.21 -10.81 -19.83
C LEU A 255 15.81 -10.48 -21.28
N ILE A 256 14.63 -10.91 -21.69
CA ILE A 256 14.04 -10.64 -22.99
C ILE A 256 12.79 -9.78 -22.77
N PRO A 257 12.83 -8.49 -23.11
CA PRO A 257 11.63 -7.66 -23.15
C PRO A 257 10.68 -8.16 -24.25
N CYS A 258 9.44 -8.46 -23.91
CA CYS A 258 8.40 -8.92 -24.80
C CYS A 258 7.32 -7.85 -24.91
N PHE A 259 7.29 -7.10 -25.99
CA PHE A 259 6.40 -5.95 -26.11
C PHE A 259 5.40 -6.11 -27.25
N LYS A 260 4.31 -5.36 -27.18
CA LYS A 260 3.33 -5.29 -28.27
C LYS A 260 2.73 -3.89 -28.32
N ASP A 261 2.63 -3.36 -29.54
CA ASP A 261 1.95 -2.09 -29.85
C ASP A 261 2.49 -0.87 -29.06
N ILE A 262 3.78 -0.90 -28.65
CA ILE A 262 4.48 0.21 -27.98
C ILE A 262 5.79 0.54 -28.68
N ASP A 263 6.29 1.74 -28.44
CA ASP A 263 7.56 2.19 -28.98
C ASP A 263 8.73 2.06 -27.99
N ALA A 264 9.93 2.47 -28.43
CA ALA A 264 11.13 2.39 -27.60
C ALA A 264 11.16 3.37 -26.41
N TYR A 265 10.35 4.43 -26.42
CA TYR A 265 10.25 5.40 -25.32
C TYR A 265 9.37 4.89 -24.18
N ASP A 266 8.39 4.03 -24.51
CA ASP A 266 7.54 3.37 -23.53
C ASP A 266 8.24 2.24 -22.77
N MET A 267 9.40 1.78 -23.26
CA MET A 267 10.21 0.76 -22.58
C MET A 267 11.09 1.37 -21.47
N PRO A 268 11.34 0.62 -20.37
CA PRO A 268 12.35 1.00 -19.39
C PRO A 268 13.70 1.27 -20.05
N LYS A 269 14.39 2.34 -19.62
CA LYS A 269 15.67 2.76 -20.21
C LYS A 269 16.75 1.68 -20.04
N GLU A 270 16.63 0.92 -18.96
CA GLU A 270 17.44 -0.24 -18.61
C GLU A 270 17.38 -1.34 -19.69
N PHE A 271 16.30 -1.41 -20.47
CA PHE A 271 16.12 -2.40 -21.53
C PHE A 271 16.77 -2.01 -22.85
N ALA A 272 17.28 -0.78 -23.00
CA ALA A 272 17.78 -0.27 -24.28
C ALA A 272 18.92 -1.09 -24.90
N ARG A 273 19.65 -1.89 -24.10
CA ARG A 273 20.75 -2.76 -24.55
C ARG A 273 20.36 -4.22 -24.71
N LEU A 274 19.11 -4.58 -24.40
CA LEU A 274 18.63 -5.95 -24.41
C LEU A 274 18.01 -6.29 -25.77
N GLN A 275 18.08 -7.56 -26.14
CA GLN A 275 17.35 -8.07 -27.29
C GLN A 275 15.87 -8.21 -26.91
N ALA A 276 15.02 -7.42 -27.55
CA ALA A 276 13.57 -7.45 -27.33
C ALA A 276 12.85 -8.25 -28.42
N GLN A 277 11.72 -8.84 -28.05
CA GLN A 277 10.81 -9.56 -28.94
C GLN A 277 9.51 -8.76 -29.10
N ASP A 278 9.18 -8.45 -30.35
CA ASP A 278 7.91 -7.85 -30.72
C ASP A 278 6.86 -8.96 -30.86
N MET A 279 5.91 -9.01 -29.93
CA MET A 279 4.82 -9.98 -29.83
C MET A 279 3.60 -9.60 -30.70
N GLY A 280 3.63 -8.46 -31.40
CA GLY A 280 2.62 -8.07 -32.37
C GLY A 280 2.82 -8.71 -33.75
N LYS A 281 4.01 -9.25 -34.04
CA LYS A 281 4.36 -9.81 -35.34
C LYS A 281 3.82 -11.22 -35.55
N VAL A 282 3.45 -11.53 -36.79
CA VAL A 282 3.16 -12.90 -37.22
C VAL A 282 4.42 -13.74 -37.06
N GLY A 283 4.31 -14.87 -36.35
CA GLY A 283 5.46 -15.74 -36.07
C GLY A 283 6.24 -15.41 -34.78
N ALA A 284 5.87 -14.34 -34.06
CA ALA A 284 6.61 -13.88 -32.88
C ALA A 284 6.75 -14.94 -31.78
N MET A 285 5.71 -15.75 -31.57
CA MET A 285 5.75 -16.88 -30.63
C MET A 285 6.84 -17.88 -31.05
N GLN A 286 6.83 -18.31 -32.31
CA GLN A 286 7.80 -19.29 -32.83
C GLN A 286 9.24 -18.76 -32.73
N ASP A 287 9.44 -17.48 -33.07
CA ASP A 287 10.75 -16.83 -32.98
C ASP A 287 11.24 -16.73 -31.52
N LEU A 288 10.35 -16.37 -30.60
CA LEU A 288 10.65 -16.33 -29.16
C LEU A 288 11.08 -17.70 -28.65
N ILE A 289 10.27 -18.72 -28.93
CA ILE A 289 10.51 -20.09 -28.48
C ILE A 289 11.82 -20.64 -29.06
N ARG A 290 12.10 -20.41 -30.34
CA ARG A 290 13.37 -20.77 -30.97
C ARG A 290 14.56 -20.04 -30.34
N GLY A 291 14.40 -18.75 -30.02
CA GLY A 291 15.40 -17.97 -29.30
C GLY A 291 15.72 -18.56 -27.92
N ILE A 292 14.69 -19.00 -27.21
CA ILE A 292 14.80 -19.69 -25.91
C ILE A 292 15.51 -21.04 -26.06
N ASP A 293 15.09 -21.88 -27.02
CA ASP A 293 15.73 -23.18 -27.31
C ASP A 293 17.23 -23.01 -27.59
N LYS A 294 17.61 -21.98 -28.35
CA LYS A 294 19.01 -21.64 -28.62
C LYS A 294 19.78 -21.25 -27.36
N ILE A 295 19.19 -20.46 -26.46
CA ILE A 295 19.82 -20.07 -25.18
C ILE A 295 20.02 -21.28 -24.27
N PHE A 296 19.08 -22.24 -24.28
CA PHE A 296 19.21 -23.50 -23.55
C PHE A 296 20.07 -24.55 -24.26
N GLY A 297 20.41 -24.34 -25.53
CA GLY A 297 21.19 -25.27 -26.34
C GLY A 297 20.40 -26.50 -26.79
N ARG A 298 19.06 -26.45 -26.78
CA ARG A 298 18.19 -27.54 -27.22
C ARG A 298 18.18 -27.71 -28.75
N ASP A 299 18.55 -26.68 -29.51
CA ASP A 299 18.76 -26.73 -30.98
C ASP A 299 19.87 -27.74 -31.41
N LYS A 300 20.75 -28.18 -30.49
CA LYS A 300 21.90 -29.03 -30.83
C LYS A 300 21.59 -30.53 -30.89
N ASN A 301 20.39 -30.96 -30.53
CA ASN A 301 20.00 -32.38 -30.59
C ASN A 301 19.27 -32.77 -31.89
N ASP A 302 18.96 -31.82 -32.77
CA ASP A 302 18.35 -32.08 -34.09
C ASP A 302 19.35 -32.02 -35.27
N VAL A 303 20.66 -31.87 -35.00
CA VAL A 303 21.68 -31.81 -36.06
C VAL A 303 22.90 -32.67 -35.72
N ILE A 304 22.72 -33.99 -35.60
CA ILE A 304 23.80 -34.97 -35.85
C ILE A 304 23.22 -36.19 -36.59
N GLN A 305 23.04 -36.05 -37.90
CA GLN A 305 23.52 -36.99 -38.93
C GLN A 305 23.04 -36.49 -40.30
N ASP A 306 23.70 -35.48 -40.84
CA ASP A 306 24.16 -35.55 -42.22
C ASP A 306 25.19 -34.43 -42.45
N SER A 307 26.12 -34.66 -43.37
CA SER A 307 27.16 -33.71 -43.83
C SER A 307 28.54 -33.81 -43.14
N SER A 308 29.26 -34.91 -43.43
CA SER A 308 30.64 -34.79 -43.92
C SER A 308 31.13 -36.11 -44.53
N VAL A 309 30.89 -36.34 -45.82
CA VAL A 309 31.96 -36.74 -46.76
C VAL A 309 31.63 -36.21 -48.16
N ASP A 310 32.65 -35.62 -48.76
CA ASP A 310 32.73 -34.89 -50.02
C ASP A 310 32.27 -35.65 -51.28
N LEU A 311 31.78 -34.87 -52.24
CA LEU A 311 31.55 -35.29 -53.63
C LEU A 311 32.83 -35.17 -54.49
N HIS A 312 32.92 -36.12 -55.43
CA HIS A 312 33.71 -36.17 -56.68
C HIS A 312 35.10 -36.83 -56.62
N ASN A 313 35.18 -38.07 -57.12
CA ASN A 313 35.70 -38.30 -58.49
C ASN A 313 35.60 -39.77 -58.98
N PHE A 314 35.33 -39.87 -60.29
CA PHE A 314 35.78 -40.87 -61.28
C PHE A 314 35.34 -42.35 -61.25
N GLN A 315 34.48 -42.65 -62.23
CA GLN A 315 34.53 -43.74 -63.22
C GLN A 315 35.57 -44.87 -63.01
N ASN A 316 35.07 -46.11 -62.92
CA ASN A 316 35.22 -47.19 -63.92
C ASN A 316 35.12 -48.59 -63.26
N SER A 317 34.49 -49.53 -63.99
CA SER A 317 34.85 -50.96 -64.12
C SER A 317 35.10 -51.78 -62.85
N THR A 318 34.51 -52.93 -62.58
CA THR A 318 34.24 -54.12 -63.42
C THR A 318 33.50 -55.14 -62.55
N ASP A 319 32.76 -56.02 -63.21
CA ASP A 319 32.38 -57.39 -62.83
C ASP A 319 32.77 -57.92 -61.44
N GLU A 320 31.78 -58.47 -60.72
CA GLU A 320 31.69 -59.94 -60.58
C GLU A 320 30.33 -60.40 -60.03
N LYS A 321 29.71 -61.31 -60.80
CA LYS A 321 28.58 -62.17 -60.44
C LYS A 321 29.04 -63.27 -59.47
N VAL A 322 28.21 -63.65 -58.49
CA VAL A 322 27.80 -65.04 -58.15
C VAL A 322 26.52 -64.91 -57.25
N SER A 323 25.29 -65.14 -57.74
CA SER A 323 24.45 -66.38 -57.63
C SER A 323 24.42 -67.01 -56.22
N SER A 324 23.37 -67.60 -55.66
CA SER A 324 21.94 -67.79 -55.92
C SER A 324 21.40 -68.58 -54.68
N VAL A 325 20.09 -68.85 -54.62
CA VAL A 325 19.32 -69.67 -53.63
C VAL A 325 18.71 -68.82 -52.49
N GLY A 326 17.40 -68.78 -52.19
CA GLY A 326 16.21 -69.47 -52.68
C GLY A 326 15.09 -69.37 -51.62
N VAL A 327 13.92 -68.84 -52.02
CA VAL A 327 12.55 -69.15 -51.53
C VAL A 327 12.17 -68.91 -50.04
N GLY A 328 11.31 -67.89 -49.82
CA GLY A 328 10.09 -67.99 -48.97
C GLY A 328 10.04 -67.32 -47.58
N GLY A 329 9.27 -66.22 -47.41
CA GLY A 329 8.73 -65.75 -46.12
C GLY A 329 8.45 -64.24 -46.00
N PRO A 330 7.46 -63.77 -45.19
CA PRO A 330 6.55 -62.65 -45.53
C PRO A 330 6.65 -61.39 -44.65
N ASN A 331 5.90 -60.34 -45.05
CA ASN A 331 5.47 -59.14 -44.29
C ASN A 331 6.48 -57.98 -44.12
N SER A 332 6.54 -57.07 -45.10
CA SER A 332 6.52 -55.65 -44.74
C SER A 332 5.08 -55.27 -44.36
N PRO A 333 4.81 -54.63 -43.21
CA PRO A 333 3.47 -54.16 -42.89
C PRO A 333 3.02 -53.14 -43.93
N SER A 334 1.87 -53.34 -44.58
CA SER A 334 1.28 -52.30 -45.42
C SER A 334 0.85 -51.11 -44.54
N ILE A 335 0.80 -49.90 -45.12
CA ILE A 335 0.31 -48.69 -44.43
C ILE A 335 -1.06 -48.94 -43.77
N ASP A 336 -1.97 -49.64 -44.45
CA ASP A 336 -3.28 -50.03 -43.90
C ASP A 336 -3.20 -50.88 -42.63
N SER A 337 -2.21 -51.77 -42.53
CA SER A 337 -2.00 -52.61 -41.36
C SER A 337 -1.43 -51.81 -40.17
N LEU A 338 -0.66 -50.75 -40.45
CA LEU A 338 -0.15 -49.83 -39.44
C LEU A 338 -1.26 -48.91 -38.93
N ILE A 339 -2.10 -48.36 -39.82
CA ILE A 339 -3.25 -47.52 -39.46
C ILE A 339 -4.21 -48.29 -38.52
N LYS A 340 -4.55 -49.55 -38.87
CA LYS A 340 -5.41 -50.39 -38.02
C LYS A 340 -4.83 -50.64 -36.63
N ARG A 341 -3.50 -50.80 -36.52
CA ARG A 341 -2.83 -50.95 -35.21
C ARG A 341 -2.84 -49.64 -34.42
N ALA A 342 -2.54 -48.52 -35.07
CA ALA A 342 -2.57 -47.20 -34.44
C ALA A 342 -3.97 -46.89 -33.87
N GLN A 343 -5.03 -47.12 -34.66
CA GLN A 343 -6.42 -46.98 -34.21
C GLN A 343 -6.80 -47.99 -33.11
N GLY A 344 -6.23 -49.20 -33.13
CA GLY A 344 -6.38 -50.18 -32.04
C GLY A 344 -5.80 -49.65 -30.73
N PHE A 345 -4.58 -49.11 -30.76
CA PHE A 345 -3.95 -48.52 -29.58
C PHE A 345 -4.71 -47.29 -29.04
N VAL A 346 -5.32 -46.48 -29.90
CA VAL A 346 -6.24 -45.39 -29.48
C VAL A 346 -7.44 -45.95 -28.70
N LYS A 347 -8.00 -47.08 -29.14
CA LYS A 347 -9.13 -47.73 -28.45
C LYS A 347 -8.72 -48.41 -27.15
N ASP A 348 -7.49 -48.89 -27.08
CA ASP A 348 -6.92 -49.52 -25.88
C ASP A 348 -6.32 -48.48 -24.89
N HIS A 349 -6.49 -47.18 -25.17
CA HIS A 349 -5.92 -46.07 -24.40
C HIS A 349 -4.37 -46.11 -24.29
N GLU A 350 -3.71 -46.78 -25.23
CA GLU A 350 -2.25 -46.85 -25.32
C GLU A 350 -1.70 -45.68 -26.17
N TRP A 351 -1.93 -44.45 -25.70
CA TRP A 351 -1.70 -43.19 -26.43
C TRP A 351 -0.29 -43.08 -27.00
N LYS A 352 0.72 -43.45 -26.21
CA LYS A 352 2.12 -43.39 -26.62
C LYS A 352 2.41 -44.33 -27.80
N LYS A 353 1.88 -45.56 -27.76
CA LYS A 353 2.05 -46.51 -28.86
C LYS A 353 1.24 -46.10 -30.09
N ALA A 354 0.03 -45.59 -29.89
CA ALA A 354 -0.78 -45.04 -30.98
C ALA A 354 -0.05 -43.90 -31.71
N TYR A 355 0.56 -42.97 -30.96
CA TYR A 355 1.35 -41.86 -31.49
C TYR A 355 2.62 -42.34 -32.21
N GLU A 356 3.39 -43.26 -31.61
CA GLU A 356 4.58 -43.84 -32.26
C GLU A 356 4.22 -44.53 -33.59
N TYR A 357 3.06 -45.18 -33.67
CA TYR A 357 2.59 -45.79 -34.91
C TYR A 357 2.06 -44.77 -35.92
N SER A 358 1.49 -43.64 -35.49
CA SER A 358 1.11 -42.55 -36.42
C SER A 358 2.33 -41.89 -37.05
N GLU A 359 3.37 -41.59 -36.27
CA GLU A 359 4.64 -41.04 -36.78
C GLU A 359 5.26 -41.97 -37.82
N ARG A 360 5.30 -43.29 -37.55
CA ARG A 360 5.79 -44.28 -38.52
C ARG A 360 4.98 -44.35 -39.82
N ILE A 361 3.69 -44.02 -39.77
CA ILE A 361 2.87 -43.92 -40.99
C ILE A 361 3.23 -42.65 -41.75
N LEU A 362 3.43 -41.53 -41.04
CA LEU A 362 3.80 -40.25 -41.63
C LEU A 362 5.22 -40.22 -42.22
N ASP A 363 6.15 -41.00 -41.67
CA ASP A 363 7.48 -41.23 -42.26
C ASP A 363 7.38 -41.89 -43.66
N ILE A 364 6.34 -42.69 -43.90
CA ILE A 364 6.10 -43.41 -45.16
C ILE A 364 5.21 -42.58 -46.10
N ASP A 365 4.17 -41.95 -45.55
CA ASP A 365 3.18 -41.14 -46.25
C ASP A 365 2.88 -39.87 -45.44
N PRO A 366 3.62 -38.77 -45.70
CA PRO A 366 3.47 -37.51 -44.95
C PRO A 366 2.10 -36.85 -45.09
N GLU A 367 1.29 -37.26 -46.07
CA GLU A 367 -0.04 -36.72 -46.35
C GLU A 367 -1.16 -37.69 -45.89
N ASN A 368 -0.85 -38.61 -44.97
CA ASN A 368 -1.82 -39.59 -44.49
C ASN A 368 -2.80 -39.00 -43.46
N GLY A 369 -4.03 -38.72 -43.90
CA GLY A 369 -5.09 -38.18 -43.03
C GLY A 369 -5.47 -39.05 -41.83
N SER A 370 -5.40 -40.39 -41.96
CA SER A 370 -5.74 -41.30 -40.86
C SER A 370 -4.69 -41.28 -39.75
N ALA A 371 -3.42 -41.08 -40.08
CA ALA A 371 -2.36 -40.91 -39.10
C ALA A 371 -2.51 -39.58 -38.33
N TYR A 372 -2.80 -38.47 -39.04
CA TYR A 372 -3.08 -37.19 -38.38
C TYR A 372 -4.34 -37.21 -37.51
N LEU A 373 -5.37 -37.99 -37.88
CA LEU A 373 -6.53 -38.20 -37.01
C LEU A 373 -6.14 -38.95 -35.72
N VAL A 374 -5.27 -39.96 -35.80
CA VAL A 374 -4.74 -40.66 -34.63
C VAL A 374 -3.92 -39.70 -33.75
N GLU A 375 -3.06 -38.86 -34.32
CA GLU A 375 -2.34 -37.83 -33.55
C GLU A 375 -3.27 -36.88 -32.82
N LEU A 376 -4.33 -36.42 -33.49
CA LEU A 376 -5.35 -35.55 -32.88
C LEU A 376 -6.01 -36.23 -31.68
N LEU A 377 -6.40 -37.49 -31.82
CA LEU A 377 -7.03 -38.27 -30.76
C LEU A 377 -6.06 -38.53 -29.59
N CYS A 378 -4.82 -38.92 -29.88
CA CYS A 378 -3.77 -39.11 -28.87
C CYS A 378 -3.46 -37.82 -28.10
N LYS A 379 -3.38 -36.68 -28.79
CA LYS A 379 -3.07 -35.38 -28.17
C LYS A 379 -4.09 -34.97 -27.12
N PHE A 380 -5.35 -35.33 -27.31
CA PHE A 380 -6.42 -35.02 -26.38
C PHE A 380 -6.84 -36.21 -25.52
N GLU A 381 -6.14 -37.35 -25.65
CA GLU A 381 -6.43 -38.60 -24.94
C GLU A 381 -7.89 -39.05 -25.12
N GLU A 382 -8.43 -38.88 -26.33
CA GLU A 382 -9.80 -39.23 -26.66
C GLU A 382 -9.87 -40.37 -27.66
N THR A 383 -10.89 -41.21 -27.54
CA THR A 383 -11.05 -42.38 -28.44
C THR A 383 -11.83 -42.05 -29.70
N TYR A 384 -12.69 -41.03 -29.67
CA TYR A 384 -13.55 -40.65 -30.79
C TYR A 384 -13.64 -39.13 -30.94
N ILE A 385 -13.82 -38.67 -32.19
CA ILE A 385 -13.92 -37.24 -32.53
C ILE A 385 -15.01 -36.54 -31.71
N MET A 386 -16.12 -37.22 -31.43
CA MET A 386 -17.24 -36.64 -30.68
C MET A 386 -16.94 -36.29 -29.22
N PHE A 387 -15.90 -36.89 -28.64
CA PHE A 387 -15.47 -36.61 -27.27
C PHE A 387 -14.34 -35.58 -27.22
N LEU A 388 -13.82 -35.15 -28.38
CA LEU A 388 -12.79 -34.14 -28.42
C LEU A 388 -13.25 -32.85 -27.71
N PRO A 389 -12.41 -32.31 -26.81
CA PRO A 389 -12.75 -31.08 -26.11
C PRO A 389 -12.78 -29.89 -27.08
N ASP A 390 -13.48 -28.82 -26.71
CA ASP A 390 -13.61 -27.58 -27.51
C ASP A 390 -12.26 -27.04 -28.02
N LYS A 391 -11.18 -27.20 -27.23
CA LYS A 391 -9.80 -26.79 -27.58
C LYS A 391 -9.16 -27.61 -28.71
N ALA A 392 -9.67 -28.80 -29.01
CA ALA A 392 -9.14 -29.64 -30.08
C ALA A 392 -9.35 -29.01 -31.47
N PHE A 393 -10.47 -28.32 -31.67
CA PHE A 393 -10.90 -27.76 -32.96
C PHE A 393 -10.14 -26.50 -33.40
N ILE A 394 -9.22 -26.01 -32.55
CA ILE A 394 -8.29 -24.91 -32.83
C ILE A 394 -6.82 -25.36 -32.83
N SER A 395 -6.57 -26.67 -32.68
CA SER A 395 -5.22 -27.22 -32.63
C SER A 395 -4.63 -27.41 -34.03
N SER A 396 -3.29 -27.34 -34.13
CA SER A 396 -2.57 -27.67 -35.36
C SER A 396 -2.80 -29.13 -35.81
N ALA A 397 -3.02 -30.05 -34.87
CA ALA A 397 -3.36 -31.44 -35.15
C ALA A 397 -4.72 -31.56 -35.85
N TYR A 398 -5.71 -30.74 -35.47
CA TYR A 398 -7.00 -30.67 -36.16
C TYR A 398 -6.82 -30.20 -37.60
N ASP A 399 -6.04 -29.14 -37.83
CA ASP A 399 -5.87 -28.59 -39.18
C ASP A 399 -5.19 -29.60 -40.13
N LYS A 400 -4.23 -30.37 -39.64
CA LYS A 400 -3.59 -31.45 -40.41
C LYS A 400 -4.55 -32.61 -40.68
N ALA A 401 -5.28 -33.09 -39.65
CA ALA A 401 -6.28 -34.14 -39.79
C ALA A 401 -7.40 -33.74 -40.76
N TYR A 402 -7.82 -32.48 -40.72
CA TYR A 402 -8.81 -31.93 -41.65
C TYR A 402 -8.26 -31.75 -43.06
N ARG A 403 -7.02 -31.28 -43.24
CA ARG A 403 -6.42 -31.07 -44.57
C ARG A 403 -6.25 -32.39 -45.33
N TYR A 404 -5.68 -33.38 -44.67
CA TYR A 404 -5.26 -34.65 -45.27
C TYR A 404 -6.27 -35.79 -45.10
N GLY A 405 -7.31 -35.60 -44.29
CA GLY A 405 -8.40 -36.56 -44.08
C GLY A 405 -9.16 -36.92 -45.35
N ASP A 406 -9.76 -38.10 -45.35
CA ASP A 406 -10.76 -38.48 -46.36
C ASP A 406 -12.05 -37.65 -46.19
N GLU A 407 -12.95 -37.73 -47.18
CA GLU A 407 -14.17 -36.92 -47.20
C GLU A 407 -15.05 -37.16 -45.96
N SER A 408 -15.15 -38.43 -45.53
CA SER A 408 -15.92 -38.82 -44.34
C SER A 408 -15.36 -38.19 -43.07
N THR A 409 -14.03 -38.21 -42.88
CA THR A 409 -13.37 -37.61 -41.72
C THR A 409 -13.49 -36.10 -41.73
N LYS A 410 -13.38 -35.47 -42.90
CA LYS A 410 -13.56 -34.02 -43.08
C LYS A 410 -14.97 -33.58 -42.70
N GLU A 411 -16.00 -34.28 -43.18
CA GLU A 411 -17.40 -33.99 -42.83
C GLU A 411 -17.64 -34.09 -41.32
N GLU A 412 -17.10 -35.12 -40.67
CA GLU A 412 -17.26 -35.32 -39.23
C GLU A 412 -16.53 -34.26 -38.39
N LEU A 413 -15.28 -33.94 -38.73
CA LEU A 413 -14.51 -32.88 -38.10
C LEU A 413 -15.17 -31.50 -38.28
N ALA A 414 -15.68 -31.21 -39.48
CA ALA A 414 -16.41 -29.97 -39.77
C ALA A 414 -17.69 -29.84 -38.94
N ARG A 415 -18.46 -30.93 -38.82
CA ARG A 415 -19.70 -30.97 -38.02
C ARG A 415 -19.42 -30.59 -36.56
N TYR A 416 -18.43 -31.24 -35.93
CA TYR A 416 -18.10 -30.95 -34.53
C TYR A 416 -17.45 -29.58 -34.34
N LYS A 417 -16.67 -29.09 -35.30
CA LYS A 417 -16.15 -27.71 -35.28
C LYS A 417 -17.27 -26.67 -35.32
N LEU A 418 -18.32 -26.92 -36.10
CA LEU A 418 -19.51 -26.06 -36.13
C LEU A 418 -20.26 -26.06 -34.79
N GLU A 419 -20.45 -27.23 -34.18
CA GLU A 419 -21.06 -27.35 -32.84
C GLU A 419 -20.25 -26.59 -31.78
N TYR A 420 -18.92 -26.70 -31.79
CA TYR A 420 -18.03 -25.93 -30.93
C TYR A 420 -18.25 -24.40 -31.11
N GLN A 421 -18.28 -23.93 -32.36
CA GLN A 421 -18.51 -22.52 -32.66
C GLN A 421 -19.86 -22.03 -32.13
N GLN A 422 -20.92 -22.84 -32.27
CA GLN A 422 -22.24 -22.54 -31.73
C GLN A 422 -22.24 -22.49 -30.19
N ARG A 423 -21.60 -23.44 -29.51
CA ARG A 423 -21.46 -23.42 -28.04
C ARG A 423 -20.68 -22.20 -27.56
N LYS A 424 -19.59 -21.83 -28.26
CA LYS A 424 -18.79 -20.65 -27.96
C LYS A 424 -19.59 -19.35 -28.15
N ALA A 425 -20.38 -19.25 -29.21
CA ALA A 425 -21.26 -18.12 -29.47
C ALA A 425 -22.33 -17.99 -28.35
N LYS A 426 -22.98 -19.10 -27.99
CA LYS A 426 -23.98 -19.14 -26.92
C LYS A 426 -23.40 -18.70 -25.56
N ARG A 427 -22.23 -19.23 -25.16
CA ARG A 427 -21.55 -18.80 -23.92
C ARG A 427 -21.25 -17.30 -23.93
N LYS A 428 -20.85 -16.75 -25.08
CA LYS A 428 -20.60 -15.31 -25.24
C LYS A 428 -21.88 -14.48 -25.06
N GLU A 429 -22.99 -14.93 -25.64
CA GLU A 429 -24.31 -14.29 -25.46
C GLU A 429 -24.78 -14.33 -24.00
N GLU A 430 -24.64 -15.47 -23.32
CA GLU A 430 -24.98 -15.62 -21.89
C GLU A 430 -24.19 -14.65 -21.00
N ILE A 431 -22.89 -14.47 -21.27
CA ILE A 431 -22.04 -13.50 -20.56
C ILE A 431 -22.54 -12.06 -20.80
N ILE A 432 -22.89 -11.72 -22.05
CA ILE A 432 -23.40 -10.39 -22.39
C ILE A 432 -24.75 -10.13 -21.69
N GLU A 433 -25.65 -11.11 -21.67
CA GLU A 433 -26.94 -10.98 -20.99
C GLU A 433 -26.76 -10.80 -19.47
N ARG A 434 -25.84 -11.55 -18.85
CA ARG A 434 -25.53 -11.41 -17.43
C ARG A 434 -25.01 -10.01 -17.09
N LYS A 435 -24.10 -9.47 -17.92
CA LYS A 435 -23.57 -8.11 -17.74
C LYS A 435 -24.66 -7.05 -17.87
N LYS A 436 -25.59 -7.20 -18.82
CA LYS A 436 -26.73 -6.28 -18.98
C LYS A 436 -27.65 -6.28 -17.75
N LYS A 437 -27.94 -7.45 -17.19
CA LYS A 437 -28.77 -7.57 -15.96
C LYS A 437 -28.08 -6.93 -14.77
N GLU A 438 -26.77 -7.14 -14.62
CA GLU A 438 -25.97 -6.53 -13.56
C GLU A 438 -25.92 -5.00 -13.68
N GLU A 439 -25.79 -4.48 -14.91
CA GLU A 439 -25.85 -3.03 -15.19
C GLU A 439 -27.22 -2.43 -14.84
N GLU A 440 -28.32 -3.10 -15.20
CA GLU A 440 -29.68 -2.66 -14.85
C GLU A 440 -29.92 -2.65 -13.34
N GLU A 441 -29.43 -3.67 -12.62
CA GLU A 441 -29.52 -3.73 -11.16
C GLU A 441 -28.71 -2.62 -10.49
N ASN A 442 -27.51 -2.33 -11.00
CA ASN A 442 -26.66 -1.25 -10.49
C ASN A 442 -27.25 0.14 -10.77
N LEU A 443 -27.91 0.34 -11.93
CA LEU A 443 -28.66 1.58 -12.21
C LEU A 443 -29.77 1.80 -11.17
N LYS A 444 -30.54 0.75 -10.87
CA LYS A 444 -31.62 0.83 -9.88
C LYS A 444 -31.09 1.16 -8.48
N LYS A 445 -30.02 0.49 -8.04
CA LYS A 445 -29.35 0.77 -6.76
C LYS A 445 -28.84 2.22 -6.69
N LEU A 446 -28.28 2.74 -7.79
CA LEU A 446 -27.80 4.12 -7.85
C LEU A 446 -28.95 5.13 -7.72
N GLU A 447 -30.11 4.84 -8.29
CA GLU A 447 -31.30 5.68 -8.16
C GLU A 447 -31.84 5.68 -6.72
N ASP A 448 -31.89 4.51 -6.07
CA ASP A 448 -32.28 4.38 -4.66
C ASP A 448 -31.33 5.19 -3.75
N ILE A 449 -30.02 5.12 -4.00
CA ILE A 449 -29.02 5.90 -3.23
C ILE A 449 -29.16 7.40 -3.45
N LYS A 450 -29.45 7.85 -4.68
CA LYS A 450 -29.74 9.27 -4.96
C LYS A 450 -30.96 9.75 -4.17
N SER A 451 -31.98 8.91 -4.01
CA SER A 451 -33.16 9.24 -3.19
C SER A 451 -32.80 9.36 -1.70
N LEU A 452 -31.95 8.47 -1.17
CA LEU A 452 -31.44 8.53 0.19
C LEU A 452 -30.62 9.80 0.43
N MET A 453 -29.74 10.17 -0.51
CA MET A 453 -28.95 11.39 -0.47
C MET A 453 -29.83 12.65 -0.42
N ALA A 454 -30.93 12.69 -1.18
CA ALA A 454 -31.86 13.82 -1.18
C ALA A 454 -32.60 13.98 0.17
N SER A 455 -32.80 12.89 0.90
CA SER A 455 -33.44 12.89 2.23
C SER A 455 -32.46 13.07 3.41
N ALA A 456 -31.14 13.08 3.14
CA ALA A 456 -30.13 13.20 4.18
C ALA A 456 -30.07 14.61 4.77
N ASN A 457 -29.99 14.72 6.10
CA ASN A 457 -30.02 16.00 6.81
C ASN A 457 -29.01 16.12 7.97
N ASN A 458 -28.18 15.09 8.16
CA ASN A 458 -27.17 15.04 9.21
C ASN A 458 -25.96 14.24 8.73
N VAL A 459 -24.84 14.37 9.44
CA VAL A 459 -23.56 13.75 9.07
C VAL A 459 -23.69 12.22 8.96
N GLY A 460 -24.39 11.57 9.88
CA GLY A 460 -24.56 10.11 9.88
C GLY A 460 -25.31 9.60 8.64
N ASN A 461 -26.34 10.31 8.18
CA ASN A 461 -27.09 9.94 6.97
C ASN A 461 -26.19 10.05 5.72
N TYR A 462 -25.42 11.13 5.60
CA TYR A 462 -24.47 11.29 4.47
C TYR A 462 -23.34 10.25 4.52
N GLN A 463 -22.83 9.89 5.70
CA GLN A 463 -21.85 8.83 5.86
C GLN A 463 -22.39 7.46 5.42
N SER A 464 -23.65 7.15 5.74
CA SER A 464 -24.32 5.94 5.27
C SER A 464 -24.45 5.91 3.74
N VAL A 465 -24.82 7.04 3.13
CA VAL A 465 -24.89 7.19 1.66
C VAL A 465 -23.51 6.99 1.03
N ILE A 466 -22.45 7.58 1.59
CA ILE A 466 -21.07 7.40 1.11
C ILE A 466 -20.64 5.93 1.21
N SER A 467 -20.99 5.22 2.28
CA SER A 467 -20.69 3.79 2.43
C SER A 467 -21.33 2.96 1.31
N GLN A 468 -22.59 3.24 0.97
CA GLN A 468 -23.28 2.55 -0.12
C GLN A 468 -22.70 2.92 -1.50
N LEU A 469 -22.32 4.19 -1.72
CA LEU A 469 -21.67 4.63 -2.96
C LEU A 469 -20.27 4.02 -3.14
N LYS A 470 -19.51 3.82 -2.06
CA LYS A 470 -18.19 3.18 -2.09
C LYS A 470 -18.26 1.73 -2.57
N ASN A 471 -19.35 1.02 -2.30
CA ASN A 471 -19.57 -0.34 -2.80
C ASN A 471 -19.90 -0.39 -4.31
N MET A 472 -20.12 0.77 -4.94
CA MET A 472 -20.38 0.92 -6.39
C MET A 472 -19.34 1.83 -7.06
N ARG A 473 -18.12 1.85 -6.53
CA ARG A 473 -17.03 2.69 -7.03
C ARG A 473 -16.70 2.32 -8.48
N GLY A 474 -16.71 3.32 -9.38
CA GLY A 474 -16.45 3.11 -10.82
C GLY A 474 -17.71 2.95 -11.67
N PHE A 475 -18.90 2.92 -11.08
CA PHE A 475 -20.18 2.88 -11.79
C PHE A 475 -20.89 4.25 -11.82
N GLY A 476 -21.14 4.79 -13.02
CA GLY A 476 -21.82 6.07 -13.22
C GLY A 476 -21.13 7.24 -12.52
N ASP A 477 -21.92 8.13 -11.90
CA ASP A 477 -21.43 9.33 -11.19
C ASP A 477 -21.10 9.09 -9.71
N SER A 478 -20.89 7.85 -9.27
CA SER A 478 -20.72 7.51 -7.84
C SER A 478 -19.62 8.32 -7.15
N SER A 479 -18.47 8.50 -7.81
CA SER A 479 -17.36 9.31 -7.30
C SER A 479 -17.73 10.80 -7.12
N LYS A 480 -18.55 11.36 -8.02
CA LYS A 480 -19.00 12.74 -7.92
C LYS A 480 -19.99 12.92 -6.76
N LEU A 481 -20.92 11.97 -6.60
CA LEU A 481 -21.89 11.97 -5.50
C LEU A 481 -21.22 11.82 -4.13
N ILE A 482 -20.15 11.01 -4.04
CA ILE A 482 -19.34 10.91 -2.81
C ILE A 482 -18.78 12.27 -2.44
N LYS A 483 -18.19 12.98 -3.40
CA LYS A 483 -17.61 14.31 -3.17
C LYS A 483 -18.67 15.32 -2.73
N GLU A 484 -19.85 15.31 -3.36
CA GLU A 484 -20.98 16.16 -2.96
C GLU A 484 -21.45 15.86 -1.52
N CYS A 485 -21.47 14.58 -1.12
CA CYS A 485 -21.78 14.19 0.26
C CYS A 485 -20.70 14.65 1.25
N GLU A 486 -19.42 14.55 0.89
CA GLU A 486 -18.29 14.99 1.73
C GLU A 486 -18.31 16.51 1.95
N GLU A 487 -18.57 17.31 0.91
CA GLU A 487 -18.73 18.75 1.00
C GLU A 487 -19.91 19.13 1.93
N LYS A 488 -21.03 18.41 1.83
CA LYS A 488 -22.19 18.61 2.71
C LYS A 488 -21.89 18.25 4.17
N ILE A 489 -21.10 17.21 4.42
CA ILE A 489 -20.65 16.86 5.78
C ILE A 489 -19.80 17.99 6.36
N GLN A 490 -18.85 18.53 5.61
CA GLN A 490 -18.00 19.64 6.07
C GLN A 490 -18.82 20.88 6.42
N GLU A 491 -19.82 21.22 5.59
CA GLU A 491 -20.73 22.34 5.84
C GLU A 491 -21.52 22.14 7.15
N LEU A 492 -22.05 20.94 7.38
CA LEU A 492 -22.79 20.59 8.61
C LEU A 492 -21.89 20.60 9.85
N GLU A 493 -20.67 20.08 9.75
CA GLU A 493 -19.72 20.06 10.86
C GLU A 493 -19.27 21.48 11.24
N LYS A 494 -19.02 22.35 10.25
CA LYS A 494 -18.70 23.75 10.51
C LYS A 494 -19.84 24.46 11.25
N LYS A 495 -21.07 24.28 10.77
CA LYS A 495 -22.26 24.86 11.40
C LYS A 495 -22.46 24.36 12.84
N ASN A 496 -22.28 23.06 13.08
CA ASN A 496 -22.38 22.48 14.41
C ASN A 496 -21.35 23.07 15.39
N LYS A 497 -20.11 23.29 14.93
CA LYS A 497 -19.05 23.93 15.75
C LYS A 497 -19.35 25.39 16.05
N GLU A 498 -19.87 26.14 15.08
CA GLU A 498 -20.30 27.53 15.28
C GLU A 498 -21.43 27.61 16.32
N ASP A 499 -22.45 26.76 16.20
CA ASP A 499 -23.58 26.69 17.14
C ASP A 499 -23.12 26.30 18.57
N GLU A 500 -22.18 25.36 18.69
CA GLU A 500 -21.60 24.97 19.97
C GLU A 500 -20.81 26.11 20.64
N MET A 501 -19.99 26.83 19.86
CA MET A 501 -19.22 27.96 20.38
C MET A 501 -20.12 29.12 20.81
N ILE A 502 -21.21 29.39 20.08
CA ILE A 502 -22.22 30.37 20.48
C ILE A 502 -22.82 29.97 21.84
N ARG A 503 -23.19 28.70 22.04
CA ARG A 503 -23.73 28.21 23.31
C ARG A 503 -22.75 28.44 24.47
N ILE A 504 -21.47 28.10 24.29
CA ILE A 504 -20.43 28.32 25.31
C ILE A 504 -20.29 29.81 25.66
N LEU A 505 -20.30 30.69 24.65
CA LEU A 505 -20.21 32.13 24.87
C LEU A 505 -21.44 32.70 25.58
N GLU A 506 -22.64 32.20 25.27
CA GLU A 506 -23.88 32.59 25.96
C GLU A 506 -23.88 32.15 27.43
N GLU A 507 -23.46 30.92 27.73
CA GLU A 507 -23.31 30.43 29.10
C GLU A 507 -22.29 31.28 29.88
N ARG A 508 -21.14 31.58 29.29
CA ARG A 508 -20.11 32.40 29.93
C ARG A 508 -20.58 33.83 30.19
N LYS A 509 -21.34 34.42 29.25
CA LYS A 509 -21.98 35.72 29.43
C LYS A 509 -22.92 35.72 30.63
N ALA A 510 -23.77 34.70 30.75
CA ALA A 510 -24.71 34.58 31.88
C ALA A 510 -23.97 34.49 33.23
N ILE A 511 -22.86 33.75 33.29
CA ILE A 511 -22.02 33.66 34.49
C ILE A 511 -21.44 35.04 34.85
N LEU A 512 -20.87 35.77 33.88
CA LEU A 512 -20.28 37.09 34.12
C LEU A 512 -21.33 38.13 34.57
N GLU A 513 -22.51 38.14 33.95
CA GLU A 513 -23.60 39.06 34.32
C GLU A 513 -24.15 38.76 35.72
N SER A 514 -24.28 37.49 36.10
CA SER A 514 -24.71 37.11 37.44
C SER A 514 -23.67 37.52 38.50
N GLY A 515 -22.38 37.22 38.27
CA GLY A 515 -21.29 37.60 39.17
C GLY A 515 -21.12 39.12 39.33
N TYR A 516 -21.35 39.89 38.26
CA TYR A 516 -21.31 41.35 38.29
C TYR A 516 -22.39 41.93 39.23
N LYS A 517 -23.62 41.42 39.18
CA LYS A 517 -24.72 41.89 40.04
C LYS A 517 -24.41 41.72 41.53
N TYR A 518 -23.87 40.56 41.92
CA TYR A 518 -23.51 40.30 43.32
C TYR A 518 -22.34 41.16 43.81
N ARG A 519 -21.35 41.45 42.94
CA ARG A 519 -20.23 42.34 43.27
C ARG A 519 -20.67 43.79 43.48
N VAL A 520 -21.57 44.30 42.63
CA VAL A 520 -22.14 45.65 42.79
C VAL A 520 -22.96 45.75 44.07
N LEU A 521 -23.78 44.74 44.37
CA LEU A 521 -24.58 44.71 45.60
C LEU A 521 -23.69 44.70 46.86
N GLY A 522 -22.62 43.90 46.87
CA GLY A 522 -21.63 43.87 47.95
C GLY A 522 -20.84 45.18 48.10
N PHE A 523 -20.57 45.88 47.00
CA PHE A 523 -19.93 47.20 47.02
C PHE A 523 -20.84 48.25 47.68
N VAL A 524 -22.11 48.33 47.27
CA VAL A 524 -23.07 49.29 47.84
C VAL A 524 -23.27 49.03 49.32
N SER A 525 -23.41 47.77 49.76
CA SER A 525 -23.56 47.45 51.18
C SER A 525 -22.31 47.82 51.99
N SER A 526 -21.12 47.50 51.49
CA SER A 526 -19.86 47.78 52.20
C SER A 526 -19.56 49.28 52.27
N PHE A 527 -19.87 50.02 51.20
CA PHE A 527 -19.73 51.48 51.17
C PHE A 527 -20.68 52.17 52.15
N VAL A 528 -21.94 51.74 52.20
CA VAL A 528 -22.93 52.26 53.15
C VAL A 528 -22.50 51.98 54.60
N ILE A 529 -22.04 50.77 54.91
CA ILE A 529 -21.53 50.41 56.24
C ILE A 529 -20.30 51.27 56.60
N ALA A 530 -19.40 51.51 55.64
CA ALA A 530 -18.20 52.34 55.86
C ALA A 530 -18.57 53.81 56.12
N CYS A 531 -19.52 54.37 55.36
CA CYS A 531 -20.01 55.73 55.58
C CYS A 531 -20.69 55.89 56.94
N ILE A 532 -21.51 54.91 57.35
CA ILE A 532 -22.15 54.90 58.68
C ILE A 532 -21.08 54.81 59.78
N SER A 533 -20.11 53.91 59.64
CA SER A 533 -19.00 53.76 60.60
C SER A 533 -18.16 55.04 60.69
N PHE A 534 -17.91 55.70 59.57
CA PHE A 534 -17.18 56.98 59.52
C PHE A 534 -17.96 58.10 60.19
N LEU A 535 -19.28 58.16 60.00
CA LEU A 535 -20.14 59.13 60.70
C LEU A 535 -20.15 58.90 62.22
N PHE A 536 -20.26 57.63 62.67
CA PHE A 536 -20.15 57.30 64.09
C PHE A 536 -18.77 57.65 64.66
N LEU A 537 -17.69 57.36 63.93
CA LEU A 537 -16.33 57.72 64.35
C LEU A 537 -16.11 59.24 64.39
N TYR A 538 -16.65 59.96 63.42
CA TYR A 538 -16.57 61.42 63.33
C TYR A 538 -17.29 62.12 64.49
N PHE A 539 -18.48 61.61 64.87
CA PHE A 539 -19.19 62.08 66.07
C PHE A 539 -18.50 61.68 67.38
N TYR A 540 -17.80 60.53 67.41
CA TYR A 540 -17.12 60.05 68.61
C TYR A 540 -15.75 60.71 68.85
N ILE A 541 -15.09 61.22 67.79
CA ILE A 541 -13.69 61.67 67.84
C ILE A 541 -13.54 63.08 67.28
N THR A 542 -13.99 64.05 68.06
CA THR A 542 -13.47 65.42 68.02
C THR A 542 -12.28 65.63 68.96
N SER A 543 -11.60 64.57 69.43
CA SER A 543 -10.53 64.71 70.45
C SER A 543 -9.20 63.97 70.24
N LEU A 544 -8.91 63.30 69.12
CA LEU A 544 -7.60 62.63 68.94
C LEU A 544 -7.10 62.65 67.49
N ASN A 545 -6.06 63.45 67.24
CA ASN A 545 -5.36 63.55 65.95
C ASN A 545 -4.27 62.47 65.84
N GLY A 546 -4.46 61.47 64.97
CA GLY A 546 -3.39 60.54 64.54
C GLY A 546 -3.86 59.19 63.99
N ILE A 547 -4.90 58.58 64.60
CA ILE A 547 -5.38 57.24 64.21
C ILE A 547 -6.26 57.28 62.95
N CYS A 548 -6.88 58.42 62.64
CA CYS A 548 -7.76 58.61 61.47
C CYS A 548 -7.07 58.41 60.11
N MET A 549 -5.78 58.74 59.98
CA MET A 549 -5.06 58.62 58.70
C MET A 549 -4.83 57.15 58.29
N ALA A 550 -4.58 56.26 59.25
CA ALA A 550 -4.28 54.86 58.94
C ALA A 550 -5.51 54.09 58.47
N PHE A 551 -6.68 54.33 59.08
CA PHE A 551 -7.94 53.76 58.61
C PHE A 551 -8.30 54.29 57.22
N PHE A 552 -8.13 55.60 56.97
CA PHE A 552 -8.39 56.19 55.66
C PHE A 552 -7.59 55.54 54.53
N VAL A 553 -6.31 55.23 54.77
CA VAL A 553 -5.44 54.56 53.79
C VAL A 553 -5.90 53.12 53.51
N VAL A 554 -6.30 52.35 54.53
CA VAL A 554 -6.83 50.98 54.32
C VAL A 554 -8.12 51.01 53.52
N PHE A 555 -9.02 51.94 53.82
CA PHE A 555 -10.26 52.12 53.06
C PHE A 555 -10.00 52.51 51.60
N LEU A 556 -9.03 53.40 51.36
CA LEU A 556 -8.65 53.81 50.01
C LEU A 556 -8.14 52.62 49.19
N ILE A 557 -7.30 51.76 49.78
CA ILE A 557 -6.75 50.56 49.11
C ILE A 557 -7.87 49.58 48.75
N ILE A 558 -8.78 49.30 49.70
CA ILE A 558 -9.93 48.41 49.46
C ILE A 558 -10.82 48.98 48.34
N ALA A 559 -11.10 50.28 48.35
CA ALA A 559 -11.88 50.94 47.31
C ALA A 559 -11.22 50.83 45.93
N ILE A 560 -9.90 51.05 45.84
CA ILE A 560 -9.13 50.93 44.59
C ILE A 560 -9.14 49.48 44.06
N SER A 561 -8.93 48.48 44.92
CA SER A 561 -8.96 47.07 44.53
C SER A 561 -10.31 46.64 43.96
N ILE A 562 -11.41 47.14 44.53
CA ILE A 562 -12.77 46.84 44.05
C ILE A 562 -13.05 47.52 42.70
N VAL A 563 -12.69 48.79 42.54
CA VAL A 563 -12.83 49.52 41.26
C VAL A 563 -12.04 48.83 40.14
N TRP A 564 -10.85 48.32 40.46
CA TRP A 564 -10.04 47.59 39.50
C TRP A 564 -10.66 46.25 39.08
N ALA A 565 -11.22 45.50 40.02
CA ALA A 565 -11.96 44.26 39.73
C ALA A 565 -13.21 44.51 38.87
N GLU A 566 -13.91 45.64 39.06
CA GLU A 566 -15.05 46.03 38.24
C GLU A 566 -14.65 46.38 36.80
N LEU A 567 -13.59 47.18 36.63
CA LEU A 567 -13.05 47.54 35.31
C LEU A 567 -12.65 46.31 34.50
N GLU A 568 -12.03 45.32 35.15
CA GLU A 568 -11.62 44.08 34.47
C GLU A 568 -12.83 43.22 34.08
N THR A 569 -13.84 43.12 34.95
CA THR A 569 -15.09 42.41 34.63
C THR A 569 -15.82 43.04 33.45
N LYS A 570 -15.84 44.39 33.36
CA LYS A 570 -16.42 45.12 32.21
C LYS A 570 -15.66 44.87 30.91
N LYS A 571 -14.33 44.78 30.96
CA LYS A 571 -13.51 44.42 29.78
C LYS A 571 -13.81 43.00 29.29
N GLU A 572 -13.89 42.03 30.20
CA GLU A 572 -14.20 40.64 29.85
C GLU A 572 -15.60 40.50 29.25
N LEU A 573 -16.60 41.17 29.83
CA LEU A 573 -17.97 41.20 29.28
C LEU A 573 -18.01 41.86 27.89
N GLY A 574 -17.22 42.92 27.67
CA GLY A 574 -17.07 43.56 26.37
C GLY A 574 -16.46 42.62 25.32
N TYR A 575 -15.45 41.84 25.70
CA TYR A 575 -14.85 40.86 24.82
C TYR A 575 -15.85 39.75 24.42
N VAL A 576 -16.52 39.15 25.41
CA VAL A 576 -17.51 38.08 25.17
C VAL A 576 -18.66 38.58 24.28
N ASN A 577 -19.16 39.79 24.51
CA ASN A 577 -20.21 40.38 23.66
C ASN A 577 -19.75 40.66 22.22
N ASN A 578 -18.50 41.10 22.02
CA ASN A 578 -17.93 41.30 20.70
C ASN A 578 -17.78 39.98 19.95
N SER A 579 -17.23 38.94 20.60
CA SER A 579 -17.11 37.61 20.00
C SER A 579 -18.48 37.02 19.67
N LEU A 580 -19.46 37.13 20.57
CA LEU A 580 -20.83 36.67 20.30
C LEU A 580 -21.45 37.37 19.09
N ARG A 581 -21.18 38.68 18.93
CA ARG A 581 -21.63 39.45 17.78
C ARG A 581 -20.95 38.97 16.50
N GLU A 582 -19.64 38.76 16.52
CA GLU A 582 -18.87 38.27 15.37
C GLU A 582 -19.42 36.93 14.86
N TYR A 583 -19.60 35.94 15.74
CA TYR A 583 -20.19 34.63 15.41
C TYR A 583 -21.64 34.75 14.90
N LYS A 584 -22.49 35.59 15.51
CA LYS A 584 -23.88 35.80 15.04
C LYS A 584 -23.98 36.56 13.73
N THR A 585 -22.95 37.32 13.34
CA THR A 585 -22.90 38.07 12.07
C THR A 585 -22.11 37.36 10.97
N GLY A 586 -21.57 36.17 11.22
CA GLY A 586 -20.85 35.35 10.24
C GLY A 586 -19.48 35.92 9.83
N TYR A 587 -18.80 36.65 10.73
CA TYR A 587 -17.47 37.24 10.44
C TYR A 587 -16.35 36.24 10.76
N GLU A 588 -15.42 36.04 9.81
CA GLU A 588 -14.39 34.99 9.86
C GLU A 588 -13.51 35.00 11.13
N GLU A 589 -13.21 33.78 11.60
CA GLU A 589 -12.37 33.44 12.76
C GLU A 589 -11.06 34.24 12.81
N LYS A 590 -10.88 35.05 13.85
CA LYS A 590 -9.56 35.40 14.37
C LYS A 590 -9.39 34.82 15.76
N GLN A 591 -8.46 33.86 15.86
CA GLN A 591 -7.79 33.32 17.04
C GLN A 591 -8.26 33.91 18.38
N ILE A 592 -9.25 33.24 18.98
CA ILE A 592 -9.59 33.41 20.38
C ILE A 592 -8.90 32.28 21.15
N ASP A 593 -7.58 32.29 21.18
CA ASP A 593 -6.85 31.39 22.05
C ASP A 593 -5.70 32.10 22.76
N ASN A 594 -5.49 31.70 24.01
CA ASN A 594 -4.43 32.09 24.94
C ASN A 594 -4.58 33.35 25.83
N LYS A 595 -5.62 34.20 25.72
CA LYS A 595 -5.77 35.35 26.65
C LYS A 595 -6.56 35.07 27.94
N PHE A 596 -7.44 34.07 27.95
CA PHE A 596 -8.39 33.87 29.05
C PHE A 596 -7.82 33.18 30.29
N SER A 597 -6.80 32.33 30.15
CA SER A 597 -6.16 31.63 31.29
C SER A 597 -5.30 32.57 32.16
N GLN A 598 -4.78 33.66 31.58
CA GLN A 598 -3.90 34.59 32.29
C GLN A 598 -4.63 35.61 33.16
N THR A 599 -5.89 35.94 32.87
CA THR A 599 -6.64 36.95 33.65
C THR A 599 -7.12 36.42 35.00
N ASP A 600 -7.55 35.17 35.09
CA ASP A 600 -8.05 34.62 36.37
C ASP A 600 -6.94 34.40 37.42
N LYS A 601 -5.74 33.95 37.01
CA LYS A 601 -4.60 33.81 37.95
C LYS A 601 -4.12 35.13 38.55
N LYS A 602 -4.25 36.24 37.82
CA LYS A 602 -3.87 37.57 38.35
C LYS A 602 -4.88 38.09 39.37
N LYS A 603 -6.18 37.74 39.25
CA LYS A 603 -7.24 38.19 40.16
C LYS A 603 -7.02 37.67 41.60
N ASP A 604 -6.74 36.38 41.74
CA ASP A 604 -6.56 35.75 43.07
C ASP A 604 -5.32 36.27 43.79
N TYR A 605 -4.25 36.54 43.04
CA TYR A 605 -2.99 37.06 43.60
C TYR A 605 -3.16 38.48 44.19
N PHE A 606 -3.80 39.40 43.46
CA PHE A 606 -3.96 40.77 43.94
C PHE A 606 -4.96 40.91 45.09
N LEU A 607 -6.04 40.11 45.09
CA LEU A 607 -7.00 40.08 46.20
C LEU A 607 -6.33 39.53 47.47
N ALA A 608 -5.56 38.45 47.34
CA ALA A 608 -4.80 37.87 48.46
C ALA A 608 -3.77 38.86 49.04
N VAL A 609 -3.00 39.54 48.19
CA VAL A 609 -2.02 40.55 48.62
C VAL A 609 -2.69 41.74 49.32
N GLY A 610 -3.83 42.22 48.80
CA GLY A 610 -4.59 43.30 49.41
C GLY A 610 -5.14 42.96 50.81
N ILE A 611 -5.67 41.75 50.99
CA ILE A 611 -6.19 41.27 52.28
C ILE A 611 -5.07 41.13 53.32
N VAL A 612 -3.92 40.55 52.93
CA VAL A 612 -2.75 40.39 53.81
C VAL A 612 -2.21 41.75 54.25
N PHE A 613 -2.14 42.72 53.34
CA PHE A 613 -1.67 44.06 53.65
C PHE A 613 -2.63 44.79 54.60
N ALA A 614 -3.95 44.69 54.38
CA ALA A 614 -4.95 45.28 55.27
C ALA A 614 -4.89 44.68 56.69
N ALA A 615 -4.73 43.36 56.81
CA ALA A 615 -4.56 42.68 58.10
C ALA A 615 -3.29 43.16 58.83
N PHE A 616 -2.19 43.37 58.12
CA PHE A 616 -0.93 43.86 58.67
C PHE A 616 -1.08 45.28 59.24
N VAL A 617 -1.77 46.17 58.52
CA VAL A 617 -2.02 47.55 58.97
C VAL A 617 -2.92 47.57 60.20
N ILE A 618 -3.98 46.75 60.25
CA ILE A 618 -4.86 46.65 61.42
C ILE A 618 -4.09 46.17 62.65
N MET A 619 -3.26 45.12 62.50
CA MET A 619 -2.44 44.62 63.61
C MET A 619 -1.42 45.65 64.11
N PHE A 620 -0.81 46.43 63.20
CA PHE A 620 0.10 47.51 63.57
C PHE A 620 -0.62 48.58 64.41
N ILE A 621 -1.83 48.99 64.01
CA ILE A 621 -2.64 49.96 64.76
C ILE A 621 -2.99 49.41 66.14
N VAL A 622 -3.47 48.16 66.24
CA VAL A 622 -3.84 47.53 67.51
C VAL A 622 -2.65 47.44 68.47
N LYS A 623 -1.49 46.97 67.99
CA LYS A 623 -0.29 46.88 68.83
C LYS A 623 0.25 48.24 69.25
N LYS A 624 0.12 49.28 68.41
CA LYS A 624 0.53 50.65 68.74
C LYS A 624 -0.41 51.34 69.75
N ILE A 625 -1.68 50.93 69.79
CA ILE A 625 -2.62 51.33 70.85
C ILE A 625 -2.25 50.66 72.18
N ILE A 626 -1.82 49.40 72.15
CA ILE A 626 -1.45 48.62 73.35
C ILE A 626 -0.08 49.05 73.90
N ASN A 627 0.88 49.38 73.02
CA ASN A 627 2.22 49.84 73.39
C ASN A 627 2.62 51.05 72.51
N PRO A 628 2.50 52.29 73.02
CA PRO A 628 2.71 53.50 72.21
C PRO A 628 4.13 53.65 71.64
N ASP A 629 5.12 53.07 72.32
CA ASP A 629 6.54 53.21 71.96
C ASP A 629 7.01 52.16 70.95
N ILE A 630 6.13 51.23 70.54
CA ILE A 630 6.50 50.17 69.59
C ILE A 630 6.79 50.76 68.20
N THR A 631 8.00 50.51 67.70
CA THR A 631 8.41 50.99 66.39
C THR A 631 7.92 50.05 65.29
N LEU A 632 7.70 50.59 64.09
CA LEU A 632 7.32 49.80 62.91
C LEU A 632 8.33 48.67 62.62
N TRP A 633 9.60 48.90 62.93
CA TRP A 633 10.69 47.94 62.73
C TRP A 633 10.62 46.74 63.69
N GLU A 634 10.27 46.96 64.96
CA GLU A 634 10.08 45.87 65.93
C GLU A 634 8.87 45.01 65.60
N LEU A 635 7.83 45.62 65.02
CA LEU A 635 6.62 44.92 64.63
C LEU A 635 6.83 44.04 63.39
N ILE A 636 7.57 44.54 62.40
CA ILE A 636 8.01 43.77 61.23
C ILE A 636 8.88 42.58 61.65
N LYS A 637 9.81 42.77 62.60
CA LYS A 637 10.61 41.66 63.16
C LYS A 637 9.75 40.58 63.79
N SER A 638 8.69 40.94 64.53
CA SER A 638 7.81 39.96 65.19
C SER A 638 6.99 39.10 64.22
N PHE A 639 6.88 39.50 62.96
CA PHE A 639 6.02 38.87 61.97
C PHE A 639 6.78 37.99 60.95
N PHE A 640 8.06 38.29 60.69
CA PHE A 640 8.88 37.54 59.74
C PHE A 640 9.86 36.55 60.39
N PHE A 641 10.00 36.56 61.72
CA PHE A 641 10.91 35.66 62.48
C PHE A 641 10.18 34.68 63.43
N HIS A 642 8.89 34.48 63.21
CA HIS A 642 8.13 33.29 63.64
C HIS A 642 7.49 32.68 62.39
#